data_AF-A0A7K1C7D9-F1
#
_entry.id   AF-A0A7K1C7D9-F1
#
_cell.length_a   1.000
_cell.length_b   1.000
_cell.length_c   1.000
_cell.angle_alpha   90.00
_cell.angle_beta   90.00
_cell.angle_gamma   90.00
#
_symmetry.space_group_name_H-M   'P 1'
#
loop_
_entity.id
_entity.type
_entity.pdbx_description
1 polymer ?
#
loop_
_entity_poly.entity_id
_entity_poly.type
_entity_poly.pdbx_seq_one_letter_code
_entity_poly.pdbx_strand_id
1 'polypeptide(L)'
;MKSHLTKSLTTIVLTLIGASFLAPSSSSATAEPVWGDGTIVTHNDGAHSENGGGEVKSIVCSSAGNCTAVGEFTNPSTYQQAFTMSSVNGVWSRARPTTFVDGIRNPSGESELLSVSCASAGNCAAVGRFADADYRNQPFITQSSNGTWTHATLVAFPAGAQNTYRDAKLLSVSCPSVGSCTAVGHYASSDASTKPLVVTSTAGSWGAPIAVDFPNGTVPAQHYAVLKKVSCSSPGNCTAVGFYYEGDGDYQGFTVSSVDGTWSTARTVVFPPNTLNTRAEAEAQDVSCPSNDNCTVVGYFADTTGAYRGYAVSSDGGVWSTAHTLEAGSGLDSLSCTSAGNCTAVGNRYSGGRTYAIRITSVDGVWEQTQQVSFPADAQNSTTTTLSMVSCGSAGSCTATGYFRNTDGANEAFTTTSVGGVWGTARPVVYATGSGASRRPGYIKAVSCTSGGLCTVGGRFTLSSGNDEIFVMSSNEAPPATTTLPATTLPTSSTVAPSTTLPPPALDTVRALPPAPTPIVADNSIDTGEAITVSFGGFTPFEYVQLVVASTPQVIGSGYANAQGVVTLTGNLPTNLTSGTHTLAVYAPGSGIGFTQSITVTALTLPATGSSRGDGGAQVALWVLLVGIGAIVVARRRNA
;
A
#
# COMPACT_ATOMS: atom_id res chain seq x y z
N MET A 1 64.04 -67.34 -16.03
CA MET A 1 64.95 -66.52 -15.22
C MET A 1 64.51 -65.05 -15.33
N LYS A 2 64.14 -64.44 -14.19
CA LYS A 2 63.97 -62.98 -13.87
C LYS A 2 62.91 -62.19 -14.68
N SER A 3 61.72 -61.90 -14.14
CA SER A 3 61.29 -60.79 -13.23
C SER A 3 61.38 -59.40 -13.91
N HIS A 4 60.33 -58.56 -13.96
CA HIS A 4 59.60 -57.96 -12.82
C HIS A 4 58.20 -57.46 -13.17
N LEU A 5 57.33 -57.50 -12.16
CA LEU A 5 56.02 -56.87 -12.05
C LEU A 5 56.07 -55.33 -12.22
N THR A 6 55.06 -54.76 -12.87
CA THR A 6 54.63 -53.37 -12.67
C THR A 6 53.23 -53.36 -12.05
N LYS A 7 53.17 -52.88 -10.80
CA LYS A 7 51.95 -52.66 -10.01
C LYS A 7 51.38 -51.27 -10.30
N SER A 8 50.05 -51.23 -10.33
CA SER A 8 49.16 -50.09 -10.23
C SER A 8 49.53 -49.10 -9.11
N LEU A 9 49.49 -47.80 -9.41
CA LEU A 9 49.25 -46.74 -8.44
C LEU A 9 48.52 -45.59 -9.14
N THR A 10 47.20 -45.58 -8.98
CA THR A 10 46.32 -44.46 -9.29
C THR A 10 46.37 -43.50 -8.11
N THR A 11 47.04 -42.35 -8.28
CA THR A 11 47.10 -41.31 -7.25
C THR A 11 45.80 -40.51 -7.26
N ILE A 12 44.93 -40.78 -6.28
CA ILE A 12 43.77 -39.92 -5.95
C ILE A 12 44.31 -38.73 -5.15
N VAL A 13 44.28 -37.54 -5.75
CA VAL A 13 44.48 -36.27 -5.03
C VAL A 13 43.16 -35.93 -4.37
N LEU A 14 43.08 -36.13 -3.06
CA LEU A 14 41.93 -35.76 -2.23
C LEU A 14 42.09 -34.29 -1.80
N THR A 15 41.56 -33.35 -2.59
CA THR A 15 41.35 -31.97 -2.13
C THR A 15 40.18 -31.95 -1.14
N LEU A 16 40.47 -31.70 0.15
CA LEU A 16 39.46 -31.33 1.13
C LEU A 16 38.87 -29.96 0.74
N ILE A 17 37.68 -29.97 0.13
CA ILE A 17 36.80 -28.80 0.13
C ILE A 17 36.02 -28.91 1.45
N GLY A 18 36.38 -28.07 2.42
CA GLY A 18 35.58 -27.88 3.62
C GLY A 18 34.21 -27.36 3.22
N ALA A 19 33.20 -28.22 3.27
CA ALA A 19 31.81 -27.80 3.21
C ALA A 19 31.50 -27.07 4.53
N SER A 20 31.68 -25.75 4.52
CA SER A 20 31.04 -24.87 5.48
C SER A 20 29.54 -24.99 5.26
N PHE A 21 28.88 -25.89 5.99
CA PHE A 21 27.44 -25.85 6.17
C PHE A 21 27.13 -24.54 6.90
N LEU A 22 26.89 -23.47 6.12
CA LEU A 22 26.12 -22.35 6.61
C LEU A 22 24.74 -22.92 6.93
N ALA A 23 24.44 -23.03 8.22
CA ALA A 23 23.08 -23.24 8.68
C ALA A 23 22.18 -22.20 7.96
N PRO A 24 21.00 -22.58 7.44
CA PRO A 24 20.09 -21.60 6.91
C PRO A 24 19.83 -20.59 8.02
N SER A 25 20.25 -19.35 7.81
CA SER A 25 19.81 -18.24 8.63
C SER A 25 18.29 -18.32 8.64
N SER A 26 17.71 -18.53 9.81
CA SER A 26 16.27 -18.43 10.01
C SER A 26 15.88 -17.01 9.66
N SER A 27 15.54 -16.76 8.40
CA SER A 27 14.75 -15.61 8.03
C SER A 27 13.46 -15.75 8.82
N SER A 28 13.28 -14.86 9.79
CA SER A 28 11.96 -14.62 10.37
C SER A 28 11.04 -14.39 9.17
N ALA A 29 10.17 -15.36 8.89
CA ALA A 29 9.16 -15.24 7.85
C ALA A 29 8.33 -14.00 8.21
N THR A 30 8.61 -12.90 7.53
CA THR A 30 7.79 -11.70 7.60
C THR A 30 6.42 -12.13 7.11
N ALA A 31 5.45 -12.15 8.02
CA ALA A 31 4.12 -12.65 7.75
C ALA A 31 3.49 -11.88 6.57
N GLU A 32 2.82 -12.61 5.66
CA GLU A 32 2.15 -12.00 4.51
C GLU A 32 1.17 -10.93 4.99
N PRO A 33 1.17 -9.73 4.40
CA PRO A 33 0.27 -8.67 4.83
C PRO A 33 -1.18 -9.12 4.72
N VAL A 34 -1.97 -8.77 5.74
CA VAL A 34 -3.37 -9.17 5.81
C VAL A 34 -4.19 -8.07 5.17
N TRP A 35 -4.90 -8.43 4.10
CA TRP A 35 -5.83 -7.52 3.46
C TRP A 35 -7.09 -7.36 4.31
N GLY A 36 -7.47 -6.11 4.58
CA GLY A 36 -8.80 -5.80 5.08
C GLY A 36 -9.87 -6.04 4.02
N ASP A 37 -11.14 -6.04 4.44
CA ASP A 37 -12.25 -6.12 3.51
C ASP A 37 -12.32 -4.88 2.60
N GLY A 38 -12.82 -5.07 1.39
CA GLY A 38 -13.23 -4.01 0.48
C GLY A 38 -14.30 -3.14 1.13
N THR A 39 -13.93 -1.91 1.47
CA THR A 39 -14.85 -0.92 2.04
C THR A 39 -15.55 -0.17 0.92
N ILE A 40 -16.88 -0.07 1.02
CA ILE A 40 -17.69 0.74 0.11
C ILE A 40 -17.45 2.21 0.45
N VAL A 41 -17.10 3.01 -0.56
CA VAL A 41 -16.94 4.46 -0.35
C VAL A 41 -18.30 5.14 -0.51
N THR A 42 -18.72 5.87 0.51
CA THR A 42 -19.97 6.66 0.47
C THR A 42 -19.73 8.04 -0.15
N HIS A 43 -20.68 8.53 -0.95
CA HIS A 43 -20.60 9.84 -1.62
C HIS A 43 -21.19 10.95 -0.73
N ASN A 44 -20.76 12.20 -0.94
CA ASN A 44 -21.23 13.36 -0.15
C ASN A 44 -22.74 13.61 -0.22
N ASP A 45 -23.39 13.20 -1.31
CA ASP A 45 -24.80 13.49 -1.57
C ASP A 45 -25.75 12.46 -0.93
N GLY A 46 -25.23 11.54 -0.10
CA GLY A 46 -26.01 10.40 0.39
C GLY A 46 -26.34 9.37 -0.70
N ALA A 47 -25.93 9.62 -1.93
CA ALA A 47 -26.03 8.69 -3.04
C ALA A 47 -25.06 7.52 -2.79
N HIS A 48 -25.64 6.40 -2.36
CA HIS A 48 -25.21 5.14 -2.96
C HIS A 48 -25.38 5.24 -4.48
N SER A 49 -24.79 4.32 -5.21
CA SER A 49 -24.97 4.20 -6.66
C SER A 49 -26.40 3.69 -6.96
N GLU A 50 -27.42 4.36 -6.41
CA GLU A 50 -28.82 3.89 -6.40
C GLU A 50 -29.35 3.69 -7.83
N ASN A 51 -28.74 4.36 -8.83
CA ASN A 51 -29.08 4.21 -10.25
C ASN A 51 -27.89 4.22 -11.24
N GLY A 52 -26.63 4.00 -10.82
CA GLY A 52 -25.53 3.97 -11.80
C GLY A 52 -24.15 3.66 -11.23
N GLY A 53 -23.29 3.03 -12.03
CA GLY A 53 -22.00 2.47 -11.61
C GLY A 53 -20.91 3.47 -11.23
N GLY A 54 -19.83 3.02 -10.60
CA GLY A 54 -18.60 3.80 -10.44
C GLY A 54 -17.35 2.94 -10.54
N GLU A 55 -16.21 3.56 -10.83
CA GLU A 55 -14.92 2.89 -10.92
C GLU A 55 -13.78 3.79 -10.43
N VAL A 56 -12.95 3.28 -9.50
CA VAL A 56 -11.64 3.88 -9.21
C VAL A 56 -10.71 3.57 -10.38
N LYS A 57 -10.07 4.59 -10.98
CA LYS A 57 -9.13 4.40 -12.11
C LYS A 57 -7.67 4.45 -11.70
N SER A 58 -7.34 5.19 -10.65
CA SER A 58 -5.95 5.37 -10.22
C SER A 58 -5.89 5.68 -8.73
N ILE A 59 -4.87 5.13 -8.07
CA ILE A 59 -4.55 5.35 -6.65
C ILE A 59 -3.06 5.60 -6.54
N VAL A 60 -2.69 6.58 -5.72
CA VAL A 60 -1.30 6.81 -5.30
C VAL A 60 -1.25 7.01 -3.79
N CYS A 61 -0.37 6.28 -3.12
CA CYS A 61 -0.08 6.44 -1.70
C CYS A 61 1.28 7.10 -1.51
N SER A 62 1.30 8.28 -0.88
CA SER A 62 2.55 8.97 -0.53
C SER A 62 3.18 8.41 0.74
N SER A 63 2.36 7.80 1.61
CA SER A 63 2.81 7.03 2.77
C SER A 63 1.69 6.08 3.21
N ALA A 64 1.99 5.17 4.14
CA ALA A 64 0.98 4.26 4.68
C ALA A 64 -0.22 5.04 5.22
N GLY A 65 -1.41 4.71 4.73
CA GLY A 65 -2.66 5.37 5.10
C GLY A 65 -2.86 6.79 4.55
N ASN A 66 -1.92 7.34 3.77
CA ASN A 66 -2.07 8.65 3.12
C ASN A 66 -2.07 8.45 1.60
N CYS A 67 -3.27 8.32 1.04
CA CYS A 67 -3.48 7.96 -0.35
C CYS A 67 -4.46 8.92 -1.03
N THR A 68 -4.38 9.01 -2.34
CA THR A 68 -5.32 9.74 -3.18
C THR A 68 -5.84 8.79 -4.25
N ALA A 69 -7.15 8.76 -4.45
CA ALA A 69 -7.80 8.00 -5.51
C ALA A 69 -8.63 8.92 -6.40
N VAL A 70 -8.69 8.56 -7.67
CA VAL A 70 -9.50 9.26 -8.68
C VAL A 70 -10.21 8.25 -9.58
N GLY A 71 -11.28 8.68 -10.22
CA GLY A 71 -12.07 7.86 -11.13
C GLY A 71 -13.35 8.56 -11.56
N GLU A 72 -14.39 7.78 -11.82
CA GLU A 72 -15.72 8.26 -12.13
C GLU A 72 -16.81 7.53 -11.34
N PHE A 73 -17.95 8.20 -11.16
CA PHE A 73 -19.16 7.62 -10.62
C PHE A 73 -20.36 8.14 -11.40
N THR A 74 -21.43 7.37 -11.51
CA THR A 74 -22.66 7.80 -12.15
C THR A 74 -23.56 8.49 -11.12
N ASN A 75 -23.96 9.73 -11.41
CA ASN A 75 -24.87 10.49 -10.56
C ASN A 75 -26.33 10.02 -10.71
N PRO A 76 -27.27 10.46 -9.84
CA PRO A 76 -28.69 10.08 -9.94
C PRO A 76 -29.37 10.46 -11.26
N SER A 77 -28.80 11.40 -12.01
CA SER A 77 -29.25 11.80 -13.34
C SER A 77 -28.61 10.98 -14.47
N THR A 78 -27.94 9.87 -14.14
CA THR A 78 -27.26 8.90 -15.03
C THR A 78 -26.00 9.41 -15.74
N TYR A 79 -25.47 10.57 -15.36
CA TYR A 79 -24.24 11.12 -15.93
C TYR A 79 -23.00 10.67 -15.17
N GLN A 80 -21.93 10.29 -15.88
CA GLN A 80 -20.65 9.93 -15.27
C GLN A 80 -19.89 11.17 -14.81
N GLN A 81 -19.54 11.28 -13.54
CA GLN A 81 -18.81 12.41 -12.98
C GLN A 81 -17.46 11.98 -12.44
N ALA A 82 -16.42 12.73 -12.81
CA ALA A 82 -15.09 12.53 -12.28
C ALA A 82 -15.08 12.82 -10.78
N PHE A 83 -14.43 12.00 -9.97
CA PHE A 83 -14.25 12.26 -8.54
C PHE A 83 -12.80 12.26 -8.11
N THR A 84 -12.57 12.93 -6.99
CA THR A 84 -11.35 12.81 -6.19
C THR A 84 -11.72 12.35 -4.78
N MET A 85 -10.86 11.53 -4.17
CA MET A 85 -10.96 11.18 -2.75
C MET A 85 -9.56 11.01 -2.17
N SER A 86 -9.44 11.23 -0.86
CA SER A 86 -8.15 11.08 -0.16
C SER A 86 -8.34 10.29 1.12
N SER A 87 -7.29 9.57 1.49
CA SER A 87 -7.15 8.90 2.77
C SER A 87 -6.14 9.65 3.61
N VAL A 88 -6.45 9.85 4.88
CA VAL A 88 -5.51 10.37 5.88
C VAL A 88 -5.50 9.39 7.04
N ASN A 89 -4.31 8.88 7.38
CA ASN A 89 -4.14 7.85 8.42
C ASN A 89 -5.07 6.63 8.24
N GLY A 90 -5.27 6.19 7.00
CA GLY A 90 -6.09 5.04 6.63
C GLY A 90 -7.59 5.33 6.57
N VAL A 91 -8.02 6.54 6.92
CA VAL A 91 -9.42 6.94 6.88
C VAL A 91 -9.70 7.67 5.58
N TRP A 92 -10.52 7.06 4.73
CA TRP A 92 -10.97 7.66 3.47
C TRP A 92 -12.03 8.73 3.70
N SER A 93 -11.84 9.89 3.07
CA SER A 93 -12.89 10.88 2.89
C SER A 93 -13.92 10.37 1.88
N ARG A 94 -15.13 10.92 1.94
CA ARG A 94 -16.13 10.73 0.88
C ARG A 94 -15.60 11.20 -0.47
N ALA A 95 -16.02 10.51 -1.54
CA ALA A 95 -15.72 10.92 -2.91
C ALA A 95 -16.36 12.31 -3.20
N ARG A 96 -15.56 13.19 -3.81
CA ARG A 96 -15.97 14.56 -4.17
C ARG A 96 -16.01 14.70 -5.69
N PRO A 97 -17.15 15.12 -6.27
CA PRO A 97 -17.23 15.42 -7.69
C PRO A 97 -16.23 16.52 -8.07
N THR A 98 -15.61 16.39 -9.23
CA THR A 98 -14.71 17.40 -9.78
C THR A 98 -15.52 18.59 -10.26
N THR A 99 -15.17 19.78 -9.79
CA THR A 99 -15.77 21.04 -10.25
C THR A 99 -14.92 21.65 -11.35
N PHE A 100 -15.54 22.25 -12.35
CA PHE A 100 -14.87 22.93 -13.46
C PHE A 100 -14.84 24.45 -13.23
N VAL A 101 -13.93 25.16 -13.90
CA VAL A 101 -13.95 26.63 -13.92
C VAL A 101 -15.18 27.15 -14.69
N ASP A 102 -15.61 28.36 -14.35
CA ASP A 102 -16.76 29.01 -14.99
C ASP A 102 -16.58 29.12 -16.51
N GLY A 103 -17.68 28.94 -17.25
CA GLY A 103 -17.70 29.00 -18.71
C GLY A 103 -17.51 27.65 -19.43
N ILE A 104 -17.11 26.59 -18.71
CA ILE A 104 -17.12 25.22 -19.24
C ILE A 104 -18.54 24.67 -19.16
N ARG A 105 -19.22 24.55 -20.31
CA ARG A 105 -20.53 23.89 -20.39
C ARG A 105 -20.33 22.38 -20.50
N ASN A 106 -20.66 21.66 -19.43
CA ASN A 106 -20.80 20.21 -19.43
C ASN A 106 -22.28 19.81 -19.25
N PRO A 107 -23.14 20.00 -20.28
CA PRO A 107 -24.56 19.67 -20.17
C PRO A 107 -24.82 18.16 -20.20
N SER A 108 -23.88 17.35 -20.68
CA SER A 108 -23.93 15.88 -20.58
C SER A 108 -23.44 15.35 -19.24
N GLY A 109 -22.86 16.20 -18.38
CA GLY A 109 -22.29 15.82 -17.09
C GLY A 109 -21.10 14.85 -17.16
N GLU A 110 -20.71 14.34 -18.33
CA GLU A 110 -19.76 13.24 -18.49
C GLU A 110 -18.31 13.68 -18.27
N SER A 111 -17.66 13.09 -17.28
CA SER A 111 -16.25 13.31 -16.95
C SER A 111 -15.66 12.12 -16.22
N GLU A 112 -14.38 11.86 -16.44
CA GLU A 112 -13.61 10.85 -15.71
C GLU A 112 -12.17 11.33 -15.48
N LEU A 113 -11.60 10.99 -14.33
CA LEU A 113 -10.17 11.13 -14.07
C LEU A 113 -9.50 9.78 -14.26
N LEU A 114 -8.50 9.73 -15.14
CA LEU A 114 -7.85 8.49 -15.59
C LEU A 114 -6.54 8.20 -14.84
N SER A 115 -5.86 9.22 -14.35
CA SER A 115 -4.58 9.07 -13.66
C SER A 115 -4.41 10.16 -12.61
N VAL A 116 -3.82 9.80 -11.47
CA VAL A 116 -3.34 10.74 -10.45
C VAL A 116 -1.87 10.48 -10.15
N SER A 117 -1.13 11.54 -9.83
CA SER A 117 0.22 11.45 -9.30
C SER A 117 0.41 12.48 -8.20
N CYS A 118 1.02 12.07 -7.09
CA CYS A 118 1.23 12.91 -5.92
C CYS A 118 2.72 13.01 -5.63
N ALA A 119 3.25 14.23 -5.67
CA ALA A 119 4.63 14.51 -5.28
C ALA A 119 4.81 14.41 -3.75
N SER A 120 3.74 14.64 -2.99
CA SER A 120 3.65 14.41 -1.55
C SER A 120 2.18 14.30 -1.15
N ALA A 121 1.92 13.91 0.11
CA ALA A 121 0.55 13.82 0.62
C ALA A 121 -0.19 15.15 0.46
N GLY A 122 -1.33 15.13 -0.24
CA GLY A 122 -2.14 16.31 -0.53
C GLY A 122 -1.60 17.23 -1.64
N ASN A 123 -0.46 16.94 -2.25
CA ASN A 123 0.09 17.72 -3.37
C ASN A 123 0.13 16.84 -4.62
N CYS A 124 -0.94 16.91 -5.41
CA CYS A 124 -1.19 15.98 -6.50
C CYS A 124 -1.63 16.70 -7.78
N ALA A 125 -1.49 16.03 -8.92
CA ALA A 125 -2.18 16.38 -10.14
C ALA A 125 -2.98 15.17 -10.63
N ALA A 126 -4.17 15.43 -11.17
CA ALA A 126 -5.01 14.42 -11.79
C ALA A 126 -5.45 14.89 -13.18
N VAL A 127 -5.54 13.94 -14.11
CA VAL A 127 -5.83 14.21 -15.51
C VAL A 127 -6.86 13.22 -16.04
N GLY A 128 -7.60 13.63 -17.07
CA GLY A 128 -8.60 12.78 -17.67
C GLY A 128 -9.29 13.43 -18.87
N ARG A 129 -10.59 13.15 -19.01
CA ARG A 129 -11.43 13.69 -20.08
C ARG A 129 -12.79 14.14 -19.55
N PHE A 130 -13.37 15.13 -20.20
CA PHE A 130 -14.79 15.44 -20.05
C PHE A 130 -15.44 15.53 -21.43
N ALA A 131 -16.73 15.23 -21.53
CA ALA A 131 -17.48 15.42 -22.76
C ALA A 131 -18.10 16.82 -22.78
N ASP A 132 -17.90 17.56 -23.87
CA ASP A 132 -18.55 18.85 -24.05
C ASP A 132 -20.04 18.71 -24.45
N ALA A 133 -20.70 19.83 -24.72
CA ALA A 133 -22.10 19.87 -25.10
C ALA A 133 -22.46 19.09 -26.38
N ASP A 134 -21.47 18.81 -27.22
CA ASP A 134 -21.62 18.06 -28.46
C ASP A 134 -21.11 16.61 -28.30
N TYR A 135 -20.93 16.13 -27.07
CA TYR A 135 -20.39 14.81 -26.71
C TYR A 135 -18.96 14.57 -27.19
N ARG A 136 -18.16 15.64 -27.34
CA ARG A 136 -16.77 15.54 -27.78
C ARG A 136 -15.84 15.54 -26.58
N ASN A 137 -14.86 14.64 -26.56
CA ASN A 137 -13.96 14.51 -25.42
C ASN A 137 -12.90 15.61 -25.43
N GLN A 138 -12.70 16.22 -24.27
CA GLN A 138 -11.74 17.28 -24.07
C GLN A 138 -10.86 16.95 -22.85
N PRO A 139 -9.54 17.16 -22.94
CA PRO A 139 -8.63 16.90 -21.85
C PRO A 139 -8.77 17.99 -20.80
N PHE A 140 -8.82 17.58 -19.54
CA PHE A 140 -8.76 18.51 -18.43
C PHE A 140 -7.74 18.06 -17.39
N ILE A 141 -7.33 19.02 -16.58
CA ILE A 141 -6.41 18.83 -15.47
C ILE A 141 -7.00 19.48 -14.22
N THR A 142 -6.79 18.86 -13.07
CA THR A 142 -7.00 19.47 -11.75
C THR A 142 -5.79 19.18 -10.87
N GLN A 143 -5.50 20.07 -9.92
CA GLN A 143 -4.37 19.96 -9.01
C GLN A 143 -4.85 20.06 -7.57
N SER A 144 -4.14 19.39 -6.67
CA SER A 144 -4.33 19.47 -5.23
C SER A 144 -3.14 20.16 -4.60
N SER A 145 -3.39 21.11 -3.71
CA SER A 145 -2.39 21.72 -2.83
C SER A 145 -2.86 21.56 -1.40
N ASN A 146 -2.06 20.91 -0.56
CA ASN A 146 -2.40 20.56 0.83
C ASN A 146 -3.79 19.91 0.97
N GLY A 147 -4.12 18.99 0.07
CA GLY A 147 -5.38 18.24 0.06
C GLY A 147 -6.58 19.00 -0.51
N THR A 148 -6.41 20.27 -0.89
CA THR A 148 -7.47 21.07 -1.51
C THR A 148 -7.33 21.05 -3.02
N TRP A 149 -8.35 20.54 -3.71
CA TRP A 149 -8.40 20.48 -5.17
C TRP A 149 -8.85 21.81 -5.78
N THR A 150 -8.17 22.24 -6.84
CA THR A 150 -8.57 23.38 -7.65
C THR A 150 -9.71 22.99 -8.60
N HIS A 151 -10.43 24.00 -9.09
CA HIS A 151 -11.32 23.80 -10.23
C HIS A 151 -10.54 23.24 -11.42
N ALA A 152 -11.12 22.25 -12.09
CA ALA A 152 -10.57 21.66 -13.30
C ALA A 152 -10.55 22.69 -14.44
N THR A 153 -9.42 22.73 -15.12
CA THR A 153 -9.18 23.60 -16.29
C THR A 153 -8.96 22.75 -17.53
N LEU A 154 -9.41 23.25 -18.69
CA LEU A 154 -9.19 22.56 -19.96
C LEU A 154 -7.78 22.80 -20.45
N VAL A 155 -7.19 21.79 -21.09
CA VAL A 155 -5.91 21.95 -21.75
C VAL A 155 -6.17 22.60 -23.11
N ALA A 156 -5.48 23.69 -23.40
CA ALA A 156 -5.47 24.26 -24.75
C ALA A 156 -4.91 23.23 -25.74
N PHE A 157 -5.14 23.44 -27.03
CA PHE A 157 -4.56 22.62 -28.08
C PHE A 157 -3.41 23.34 -28.78
N PRO A 158 -2.47 22.60 -29.40
CA PRO A 158 -1.54 23.22 -30.32
C PRO A 158 -2.28 24.01 -31.42
N ALA A 159 -1.70 25.10 -31.91
CA ALA A 159 -2.35 25.95 -32.90
C ALA A 159 -2.68 25.17 -34.19
N GLY A 160 -3.92 25.32 -34.70
CA GLY A 160 -4.38 24.64 -35.92
C GLY A 160 -4.74 23.15 -35.75
N ALA A 161 -4.77 22.64 -34.51
CA ALA A 161 -4.66 21.21 -34.23
C ALA A 161 -5.96 20.52 -33.75
N GLN A 162 -7.15 21.06 -34.04
CA GLN A 162 -8.41 20.36 -33.71
C GLN A 162 -9.25 20.12 -34.96
N ASN A 163 -9.68 18.88 -35.17
CA ASN A 163 -10.74 18.59 -36.15
C ASN A 163 -12.13 18.83 -35.56
N THR A 164 -13.13 18.72 -36.42
CA THR A 164 -14.56 18.88 -36.09
C THR A 164 -15.05 17.90 -35.02
N TYR A 165 -14.47 16.70 -34.93
CA TYR A 165 -14.89 15.64 -34.01
C TYR A 165 -14.32 15.77 -32.60
N ARG A 166 -13.22 16.54 -32.44
CA ARG A 166 -12.58 16.92 -31.16
C ARG A 166 -12.53 15.79 -30.12
N ASP A 167 -11.80 14.71 -30.42
CA ASP A 167 -11.52 13.66 -29.42
C ASP A 167 -10.13 13.86 -28.81
N ALA A 168 -10.07 14.24 -27.54
CA ALA A 168 -8.80 14.46 -26.86
C ALA A 168 -8.88 14.14 -25.36
N LYS A 169 -7.83 13.50 -24.84
CA LYS A 169 -7.79 12.93 -23.49
C LYS A 169 -6.36 12.93 -22.97
N LEU A 170 -6.20 13.10 -21.66
CA LEU A 170 -4.95 12.79 -20.95
C LEU A 170 -5.09 11.46 -20.23
N LEU A 171 -4.14 10.55 -20.45
CA LEU A 171 -4.19 9.16 -19.99
C LEU A 171 -3.27 8.88 -18.80
N SER A 172 -2.21 9.67 -18.63
CA SER A 172 -1.24 9.47 -17.55
C SER A 172 -0.61 10.79 -17.11
N VAL A 173 -0.26 10.86 -15.83
CA VAL A 173 0.48 11.97 -15.24
C VAL A 173 1.55 11.45 -14.29
N SER A 174 2.70 12.11 -14.24
CA SER A 174 3.79 11.85 -13.31
C SER A 174 4.30 13.16 -12.71
N CYS A 175 4.31 13.25 -11.37
CA CYS A 175 4.71 14.42 -10.61
C CYS A 175 5.94 14.10 -9.74
N PRO A 176 7.17 14.26 -10.26
CA PRO A 176 8.39 14.01 -9.48
C PRO A 176 8.60 15.02 -8.35
N SER A 177 7.99 16.21 -8.41
CA SER A 177 8.00 17.17 -7.31
C SER A 177 6.79 18.09 -7.34
N VAL A 178 6.55 18.83 -6.25
CA VAL A 178 5.38 19.73 -6.14
C VAL A 178 5.49 20.82 -7.21
N GLY A 179 4.45 20.96 -8.03
CA GLY A 179 4.39 21.93 -9.11
C GLY A 179 5.23 21.59 -10.35
N SER A 180 5.88 20.42 -10.39
CA SER A 180 6.53 19.88 -11.58
C SER A 180 5.93 18.54 -11.93
N CYS A 181 5.11 18.53 -12.97
CA CYS A 181 4.38 17.36 -13.43
C CYS A 181 4.41 17.27 -14.96
N THR A 182 4.32 16.06 -15.49
CA THR A 182 4.15 15.81 -16.93
C THR A 182 2.93 14.95 -17.12
N ALA A 183 2.03 15.36 -18.03
CA ALA A 183 0.89 14.55 -18.44
C ALA A 183 0.96 14.25 -19.94
N VAL A 184 0.47 13.07 -20.32
CA VAL A 184 0.50 12.59 -21.69
C VAL A 184 -0.85 12.00 -22.12
N GLY A 185 -1.10 12.01 -23.42
CA GLY A 185 -2.32 11.46 -24.01
C GLY A 185 -2.35 11.64 -25.52
N HIS A 186 -3.50 12.03 -26.06
CA HIS A 186 -3.68 12.29 -27.49
C HIS A 186 -4.75 13.34 -27.76
N TYR A 187 -4.77 13.83 -29.00
CA TYR A 187 -5.82 14.69 -29.53
C TYR A 187 -6.07 14.43 -31.02
N ALA A 188 -7.31 14.64 -31.44
CA ALA A 188 -7.73 14.56 -32.82
C ALA A 188 -7.41 15.87 -33.56
N SER A 189 -6.48 15.80 -34.50
CA SER A 189 -5.94 16.91 -35.29
C SER A 189 -6.81 17.22 -36.51
N SER A 190 -6.69 18.45 -37.04
CA SER A 190 -7.51 19.01 -38.15
C SER A 190 -7.42 18.20 -39.45
N ASP A 191 -6.32 17.48 -39.65
CA ASP A 191 -6.08 16.50 -40.73
C ASP A 191 -6.78 15.14 -40.50
N ALA A 192 -7.69 15.06 -39.53
CA ALA A 192 -8.37 13.85 -39.05
C ALA A 192 -7.46 12.78 -38.42
N SER A 193 -6.16 13.05 -38.27
CA SER A 193 -5.22 12.17 -37.59
C SER A 193 -5.37 12.29 -36.06
N THR A 194 -5.06 11.24 -35.31
CA THR A 194 -4.90 11.33 -33.84
C THR A 194 -3.43 11.45 -33.53
N LYS A 195 -3.04 12.50 -32.81
CA LYS A 195 -1.62 12.80 -32.50
C LYS A 195 -1.38 12.73 -30.99
N PRO A 196 -0.18 12.30 -30.56
CA PRO A 196 0.19 12.26 -29.16
C PRO A 196 0.28 13.68 -28.58
N LEU A 197 -0.13 13.80 -27.33
CA LEU A 197 -0.16 15.06 -26.57
C LEU A 197 0.79 14.94 -25.38
N VAL A 198 1.61 15.96 -25.16
CA VAL A 198 2.35 16.15 -23.92
C VAL A 198 2.04 17.53 -23.36
N VAL A 199 1.85 17.63 -22.05
CA VAL A 199 1.73 18.91 -21.34
C VAL A 199 2.51 18.84 -20.05
N THR A 200 3.29 19.89 -19.76
CA THR A 200 4.16 19.96 -18.58
C THR A 200 3.73 21.09 -17.67
N SER A 201 3.85 20.86 -16.36
CA SER A 201 3.67 21.85 -15.31
C SER A 201 5.03 22.27 -14.78
N THR A 202 5.24 23.58 -14.67
CA THR A 202 6.42 24.16 -14.02
C THR A 202 5.94 25.17 -12.99
N ALA A 203 6.43 25.06 -11.75
CA ALA A 203 5.99 25.88 -10.62
C ALA A 203 4.45 25.92 -10.46
N GLY A 204 3.80 24.77 -10.69
CA GLY A 204 2.36 24.60 -10.58
C GLY A 204 1.55 25.06 -11.79
N SER A 205 2.16 25.78 -12.74
CA SER A 205 1.47 26.29 -13.93
C SER A 205 1.68 25.35 -15.12
N TRP A 206 0.60 24.91 -15.76
CA TRP A 206 0.65 24.10 -16.97
C TRP A 206 0.99 24.94 -18.18
N GLY A 207 2.00 24.52 -18.92
CA GLY A 207 2.46 25.16 -20.15
C GLY A 207 1.58 24.82 -21.36
N ALA A 208 2.01 25.31 -22.52
CA ALA A 208 1.38 24.95 -23.77
C ALA A 208 1.60 23.46 -24.09
N PRO A 209 0.60 22.78 -24.68
CA PRO A 209 0.76 21.42 -25.16
C PRO A 209 1.81 21.30 -26.25
N ILE A 210 2.55 20.21 -26.24
CA ILE A 210 3.56 19.84 -27.24
C ILE A 210 3.04 18.61 -28.00
N ALA A 211 3.12 18.66 -29.33
CA ALA A 211 2.93 17.48 -30.18
C ALA A 211 4.27 16.75 -30.33
N VAL A 212 4.26 15.42 -30.27
CA VAL A 212 5.49 14.62 -30.44
C VAL A 212 5.80 14.41 -31.92
N ASP A 213 7.03 14.72 -32.31
CA ASP A 213 7.55 14.53 -33.66
C ASP A 213 8.04 13.10 -33.89
N PHE A 214 7.89 12.61 -35.13
CA PHE A 214 8.34 11.29 -35.57
C PHE A 214 9.49 11.42 -36.59
N PRO A 215 10.48 10.49 -36.61
CA PRO A 215 11.73 10.63 -37.39
C PRO A 215 11.57 10.77 -38.91
N ASN A 216 10.42 10.37 -39.49
CA ASN A 216 10.14 10.46 -40.92
C ASN A 216 9.18 11.62 -41.28
N GLY A 217 8.97 12.58 -40.36
CA GLY A 217 7.94 13.60 -40.48
C GLY A 217 6.59 13.12 -39.91
N THR A 218 5.58 13.99 -39.96
CA THR A 218 4.25 13.79 -39.36
C THR A 218 3.71 12.39 -39.64
N VAL A 219 3.22 11.72 -38.59
CA VAL A 219 2.15 10.71 -38.62
C VAL A 219 1.31 10.98 -39.87
N PRO A 220 1.41 10.15 -40.93
CA PRO A 220 0.80 10.46 -42.21
C PRO A 220 -0.70 10.73 -42.02
N ALA A 221 -1.32 11.50 -42.92
CA ALA A 221 -2.74 11.82 -42.80
C ALA A 221 -3.55 10.53 -42.55
N GLN A 222 -4.51 10.56 -41.61
CA GLN A 222 -5.36 9.43 -41.18
C GLN A 222 -4.73 8.41 -40.20
N HIS A 223 -3.58 8.69 -39.61
CA HIS A 223 -2.94 7.76 -38.67
C HIS A 223 -3.29 8.11 -37.21
N TYR A 224 -3.37 7.07 -36.37
CA TYR A 224 -3.70 7.19 -34.95
C TYR A 224 -2.46 6.92 -34.10
N ALA A 225 -2.06 7.89 -33.28
CA ALA A 225 -0.88 7.82 -32.42
C ALA A 225 -1.22 8.34 -31.02
N VAL A 226 -0.81 7.60 -29.99
CA VAL A 226 -1.16 7.90 -28.59
C VAL A 226 0.02 7.65 -27.65
N LEU A 227 0.14 8.48 -26.62
CA LEU A 227 0.96 8.17 -25.44
C LEU A 227 0.07 7.61 -24.33
N LYS A 228 0.37 6.41 -23.84
CA LYS A 228 -0.41 5.69 -22.83
C LYS A 228 0.11 5.95 -21.41
N LYS A 229 1.43 5.92 -21.23
CA LYS A 229 2.09 6.11 -19.93
C LYS A 229 3.28 7.03 -19.96
N VAL A 230 3.57 7.63 -18.81
CA VAL A 230 4.72 8.50 -18.56
C VAL A 230 5.25 8.25 -17.16
N SER A 231 6.57 8.18 -17.04
CA SER A 231 7.30 8.12 -15.77
C SER A 231 8.37 9.21 -15.79
N CYS A 232 8.41 10.02 -14.74
CA CYS A 232 9.43 11.05 -14.56
C CYS A 232 10.24 10.76 -13.31
N SER A 233 11.56 10.69 -13.47
CA SER A 233 12.51 10.50 -12.37
C SER A 233 12.92 11.82 -11.72
N SER A 234 12.82 12.94 -12.45
CA SER A 234 13.02 14.29 -11.92
C SER A 234 12.30 15.34 -12.78
N PRO A 235 12.13 16.58 -12.32
CA PRO A 235 11.53 17.65 -13.15
C PRO A 235 12.26 17.79 -14.49
N GLY A 236 11.51 17.71 -15.60
CA GLY A 236 12.07 17.79 -16.96
C GLY A 236 12.73 16.51 -17.48
N ASN A 237 12.87 15.47 -16.65
CA ASN A 237 13.45 14.18 -17.07
C ASN A 237 12.38 13.09 -16.98
N CYS A 238 11.85 12.71 -18.14
CA CYS A 238 10.70 11.82 -18.25
C CYS A 238 10.83 10.89 -19.45
N THR A 239 10.26 9.70 -19.36
CA THR A 239 10.02 8.83 -20.52
C THR A 239 8.54 8.56 -20.63
N ALA A 240 8.01 8.68 -21.84
CA ALA A 240 6.65 8.32 -22.18
C ALA A 240 6.64 7.26 -23.28
N VAL A 241 5.59 6.44 -23.27
CA VAL A 241 5.46 5.31 -24.19
C VAL A 241 4.04 5.21 -24.74
N GLY A 242 3.93 4.58 -25.89
CA GLY A 242 2.65 4.25 -26.49
C GLY A 242 2.83 3.54 -27.81
N PHE A 243 1.86 3.70 -28.70
CA PHE A 243 1.87 3.11 -30.02
C PHE A 243 1.28 4.06 -31.05
N TYR A 244 1.58 3.78 -32.31
CA TYR A 244 0.97 4.46 -33.43
C TYR A 244 0.67 3.48 -34.55
N TYR A 245 -0.34 3.78 -35.34
CA TYR A 245 -0.62 3.03 -36.56
C TYR A 245 0.21 3.58 -37.71
N GLU A 246 0.86 2.70 -38.45
CA GLU A 246 1.21 2.90 -39.85
C GLU A 246 -0.01 2.48 -40.70
N GLY A 247 -0.18 3.06 -41.89
CA GLY A 247 -1.32 2.76 -42.77
C GLY A 247 -1.55 1.25 -42.95
N ASP A 248 -2.80 0.85 -43.18
CA ASP A 248 -3.30 -0.55 -43.25
C ASP A 248 -3.54 -1.27 -41.90
N GLY A 249 -3.41 -0.56 -40.76
CA GLY A 249 -3.83 -1.04 -39.44
C GLY A 249 -2.72 -1.69 -38.60
N ASP A 250 -1.49 -1.61 -39.08
CA ASP A 250 -0.28 -2.08 -38.39
C ASP A 250 0.11 -1.08 -37.31
N TYR A 251 0.36 -1.52 -36.07
CA TYR A 251 0.72 -0.61 -34.97
C TYR A 251 2.14 -0.86 -34.44
N GLN A 252 2.90 0.20 -34.20
CA GLN A 252 4.27 0.13 -33.70
C GLN A 252 4.43 0.80 -32.35
N GLY A 253 5.13 0.12 -31.44
CA GLY A 253 5.43 0.61 -30.11
C GLY A 253 6.57 1.61 -30.17
N PHE A 254 6.43 2.72 -29.47
CA PHE A 254 7.46 3.76 -29.44
C PHE A 254 7.70 4.29 -28.03
N THR A 255 8.90 4.86 -27.87
CA THR A 255 9.34 5.59 -26.69
C THR A 255 9.64 7.04 -27.09
N VAL A 256 9.41 7.97 -26.17
CA VAL A 256 9.85 9.36 -26.28
C VAL A 256 10.37 9.80 -24.93
N SER A 257 11.51 10.49 -24.90
CA SER A 257 12.13 10.93 -23.65
C SER A 257 12.29 12.44 -23.62
N SER A 258 12.26 13.00 -22.41
CA SER A 258 12.53 14.39 -22.12
C SER A 258 13.80 14.46 -21.28
N VAL A 259 14.72 15.33 -21.68
CA VAL A 259 15.91 15.68 -20.89
C VAL A 259 15.87 17.18 -20.68
N ASP A 260 15.92 17.62 -19.42
CA ASP A 260 15.82 19.02 -19.02
C ASP A 260 14.63 19.76 -19.67
N GLY A 261 13.49 19.07 -19.79
CA GLY A 261 12.24 19.60 -20.36
C GLY A 261 12.18 19.59 -21.89
N THR A 262 13.25 19.17 -22.57
CA THR A 262 13.29 19.07 -24.03
C THR A 262 12.96 17.65 -24.46
N TRP A 263 11.87 17.48 -25.23
CA TRP A 263 11.44 16.19 -25.73
C TRP A 263 12.20 15.79 -27.00
N SER A 264 12.62 14.52 -27.07
CA SER A 264 13.21 13.91 -28.25
C SER A 264 12.14 13.63 -29.31
N THR A 265 12.58 13.27 -30.52
CA THR A 265 11.70 12.58 -31.47
C THR A 265 11.35 11.18 -30.94
N ALA A 266 10.19 10.67 -31.36
CA ALA A 266 9.77 9.31 -31.05
C ALA A 266 10.76 8.28 -31.64
N ARG A 267 11.01 7.20 -30.89
CA ARG A 267 11.87 6.09 -31.30
C ARG A 267 11.11 4.77 -31.17
N THR A 268 11.10 3.98 -32.23
CA THR A 268 10.48 2.64 -32.21
C THR A 268 11.28 1.68 -31.34
N VAL A 269 10.58 0.71 -30.76
CA VAL A 269 11.21 -0.36 -29.98
C VAL A 269 11.99 -1.29 -30.92
N VAL A 270 13.24 -1.60 -30.55
CA VAL A 270 14.11 -2.47 -31.36
C VAL A 270 13.99 -3.92 -30.89
N PHE A 271 13.60 -4.81 -31.81
CA PHE A 271 13.48 -6.24 -31.58
C PHE A 271 14.64 -7.02 -32.20
N PRO A 272 14.96 -8.24 -31.71
CA PRO A 272 15.94 -9.09 -32.38
C PRO A 272 15.52 -9.39 -33.83
N PRO A 273 16.48 -9.61 -34.75
CA PRO A 273 16.16 -9.91 -36.14
C PRO A 273 15.20 -11.10 -36.30
N ASN A 274 14.31 -11.04 -37.29
CA ASN A 274 13.32 -12.10 -37.59
C ASN A 274 12.37 -12.44 -36.42
N THR A 275 12.13 -11.48 -35.52
CA THR A 275 11.23 -11.66 -34.37
C THR A 275 9.82 -11.17 -34.68
N LEU A 276 9.69 -9.96 -35.22
CA LEU A 276 8.41 -9.33 -35.56
C LEU A 276 7.77 -9.96 -36.80
N ASN A 277 6.45 -9.96 -36.87
CA ASN A 277 5.72 -10.22 -38.12
C ASN A 277 6.05 -9.16 -39.19
N THR A 278 5.58 -9.41 -40.41
CA THR A 278 5.78 -8.49 -41.55
C THR A 278 5.12 -7.12 -41.36
N ARG A 279 4.19 -7.02 -40.40
CA ARG A 279 3.46 -5.80 -40.02
C ARG A 279 4.13 -5.02 -38.89
N ALA A 280 5.14 -5.62 -38.25
CA ALA A 280 5.81 -5.07 -37.07
C ALA A 280 4.86 -4.68 -35.92
N GLU A 281 3.77 -5.44 -35.71
CA GLU A 281 2.77 -5.15 -34.67
C GLU A 281 3.38 -5.20 -33.26
N ALA A 282 3.42 -4.07 -32.56
CA ALA A 282 3.93 -3.94 -31.19
C ALA A 282 3.26 -2.80 -30.44
N GLU A 283 2.95 -2.98 -29.16
CA GLU A 283 2.52 -1.92 -28.25
C GLU A 283 3.47 -1.79 -27.07
N ALA A 284 3.77 -0.55 -26.66
CA ALA A 284 4.36 -0.27 -25.36
C ALA A 284 3.24 0.10 -24.38
N GLN A 285 3.10 -0.68 -23.30
CA GLN A 285 1.98 -0.59 -22.37
C GLN A 285 2.30 0.32 -21.17
N ASP A 286 3.48 0.14 -20.59
CA ASP A 286 3.85 0.79 -19.34
C ASP A 286 5.35 1.13 -19.30
N VAL A 287 5.72 2.09 -18.46
CA VAL A 287 7.11 2.57 -18.29
C VAL A 287 7.37 2.93 -16.82
N SER A 288 8.52 2.49 -16.28
CA SER A 288 8.99 2.87 -14.95
C SER A 288 10.43 3.36 -15.03
N CYS A 289 10.68 4.56 -14.52
CA CYS A 289 12.00 5.20 -14.51
C CYS A 289 12.47 5.47 -13.08
N PRO A 290 13.19 4.54 -12.43
CA PRO A 290 13.73 4.73 -11.09
C PRO A 290 14.82 5.82 -11.01
N SER A 291 15.49 6.15 -12.13
CA SER A 291 16.44 7.27 -12.19
C SER A 291 16.39 7.97 -13.54
N ASN A 292 17.09 9.10 -13.66
CA ASN A 292 17.40 9.66 -14.98
C ASN A 292 18.12 8.58 -15.79
N ASP A 293 17.76 8.45 -17.08
CA ASP A 293 18.37 7.55 -18.07
C ASP A 293 18.23 6.03 -17.86
N ASN A 294 17.72 5.57 -16.71
CA ASN A 294 17.40 4.17 -16.45
C ASN A 294 15.89 4.00 -16.35
N CYS A 295 15.30 3.50 -17.43
CA CYS A 295 13.88 3.25 -17.57
C CYS A 295 13.67 1.85 -18.11
N THR A 296 12.58 1.20 -17.69
CA THR A 296 12.15 -0.07 -18.26
C THR A 296 10.76 0.10 -18.86
N VAL A 297 10.56 -0.49 -20.03
CA VAL A 297 9.29 -0.50 -20.76
C VAL A 297 8.89 -1.94 -21.00
N VAL A 298 7.60 -2.23 -20.84
CA VAL A 298 7.01 -3.53 -21.18
C VAL A 298 5.84 -3.38 -22.14
N GLY A 299 5.52 -4.47 -22.83
CA GLY A 299 4.35 -4.55 -23.67
C GLY A 299 4.20 -5.90 -24.35
N TYR A 300 3.60 -5.90 -25.52
CA TYR A 300 3.48 -7.08 -26.37
C TYR A 300 3.68 -6.77 -27.85
N PHE A 301 3.99 -7.79 -28.63
CA PHE A 301 4.16 -7.73 -30.08
C PHE A 301 3.68 -9.01 -30.75
N ALA A 302 3.35 -8.97 -32.04
CA ALA A 302 3.06 -10.17 -32.82
C ALA A 302 4.33 -10.70 -33.50
N ASP A 303 4.64 -11.98 -33.26
CA ASP A 303 5.82 -12.63 -33.83
C ASP A 303 5.62 -13.07 -35.28
N THR A 304 6.67 -13.58 -35.93
CA THR A 304 6.61 -14.07 -37.33
C THR A 304 5.55 -15.14 -37.61
N THR A 305 4.99 -15.79 -36.59
CA THR A 305 3.88 -16.74 -36.72
C THR A 305 2.50 -16.11 -36.54
N GLY A 306 2.45 -14.82 -36.18
CA GLY A 306 1.24 -14.08 -35.80
C GLY A 306 0.85 -14.27 -34.33
N ALA A 307 1.68 -14.95 -33.53
CA ALA A 307 1.41 -15.14 -32.11
C ALA A 307 1.87 -13.93 -31.30
N TYR A 308 1.03 -13.47 -30.38
CA TYR A 308 1.41 -12.40 -29.45
C TYR A 308 2.45 -12.87 -28.44
N ARG A 309 3.43 -12.02 -28.14
CA ARG A 309 4.49 -12.22 -27.15
C ARG A 309 4.71 -10.98 -26.32
N GLY A 310 4.94 -11.17 -25.03
CA GLY A 310 5.39 -10.12 -24.14
C GLY A 310 6.84 -9.74 -24.43
N TYR A 311 7.19 -8.49 -24.16
CA TYR A 311 8.58 -8.05 -24.19
C TYR A 311 8.89 -7.05 -23.09
N ALA A 312 10.18 -6.93 -22.79
CA ALA A 312 10.74 -5.85 -21.99
C ALA A 312 11.96 -5.23 -22.68
N VAL A 313 12.08 -3.91 -22.63
CA VAL A 313 13.31 -3.17 -22.98
C VAL A 313 13.72 -2.28 -21.82
N SER A 314 15.02 -2.11 -21.63
CA SER A 314 15.53 -1.16 -20.63
C SER A 314 16.47 -0.18 -21.28
N SER A 315 16.50 1.05 -20.76
CA SER A 315 17.52 2.03 -21.07
C SER A 315 18.61 2.00 -20.02
N ASP A 316 19.85 2.11 -20.46
CA ASP A 316 21.01 2.38 -19.63
C ASP A 316 21.73 3.59 -20.24
N GLY A 317 21.89 4.67 -19.47
CA GLY A 317 22.46 5.93 -19.98
C GLY A 317 21.70 6.52 -21.17
N GLY A 318 20.38 6.31 -21.25
CA GLY A 318 19.53 6.79 -22.34
C GLY A 318 19.62 5.95 -23.63
N VAL A 319 20.39 4.87 -23.60
CA VAL A 319 20.53 3.92 -24.70
C VAL A 319 19.63 2.71 -24.43
N TRP A 320 18.67 2.47 -25.33
CA TRP A 320 17.74 1.35 -25.23
C TRP A 320 18.38 0.03 -25.66
N SER A 321 18.17 -1.01 -24.87
CA SER A 321 18.52 -2.39 -25.21
C SER A 321 17.64 -2.92 -26.36
N THR A 322 18.09 -4.01 -26.99
CA THR A 322 17.19 -4.86 -27.76
C THR A 322 16.15 -5.52 -26.83
N ALA A 323 14.94 -5.75 -27.33
CA ALA A 323 13.87 -6.39 -26.57
C ALA A 323 14.22 -7.79 -26.08
N HIS A 324 14.05 -8.01 -24.77
CA HIS A 324 13.93 -9.34 -24.18
C HIS A 324 12.51 -9.87 -24.44
N THR A 325 12.38 -11.00 -25.10
CA THR A 325 11.09 -11.54 -25.54
C THR A 325 10.66 -12.74 -24.72
N LEU A 326 9.36 -12.83 -24.43
CA LEU A 326 8.75 -13.90 -23.66
C LEU A 326 8.19 -15.00 -24.57
N GLU A 327 7.64 -16.04 -23.94
CA GLU A 327 7.00 -17.17 -24.61
C GLU A 327 5.79 -16.74 -25.47
N ALA A 328 5.47 -17.55 -26.48
CA ALA A 328 4.28 -17.35 -27.30
C ALA A 328 2.99 -17.34 -26.46
N GLY A 329 2.06 -16.48 -26.88
CA GLY A 329 0.79 -16.21 -26.23
C GLY A 329 0.87 -15.23 -25.07
N SER A 330 2.05 -14.70 -24.71
CA SER A 330 2.20 -13.77 -23.58
C SER A 330 1.98 -12.30 -23.97
N GLY A 331 1.67 -11.47 -22.98
CA GLY A 331 1.68 -10.01 -23.05
C GLY A 331 1.87 -9.42 -21.66
N LEU A 332 2.62 -8.32 -21.55
CA LEU A 332 2.87 -7.61 -20.29
C LEU A 332 2.10 -6.28 -20.30
N ASP A 333 1.36 -6.02 -19.24
CA ASP A 333 0.42 -4.89 -19.14
C ASP A 333 0.91 -3.79 -18.18
N SER A 334 1.68 -4.16 -17.15
CA SER A 334 2.14 -3.23 -16.12
C SER A 334 3.49 -3.64 -15.55
N LEU A 335 4.28 -2.65 -15.15
CA LEU A 335 5.57 -2.86 -14.49
C LEU A 335 5.78 -1.92 -13.30
N SER A 336 6.65 -2.33 -12.38
CA SER A 336 7.11 -1.50 -11.28
C SER A 336 8.59 -1.78 -11.03
N CYS A 337 9.43 -0.75 -11.19
CA CYS A 337 10.86 -0.82 -10.89
C CYS A 337 11.16 -0.11 -9.58
N THR A 338 11.94 -0.77 -8.73
CA THR A 338 12.35 -0.22 -7.42
C THR A 338 13.76 0.37 -7.47
N SER A 339 14.57 -0.10 -8.43
CA SER A 339 15.84 0.48 -8.83
C SER A 339 16.16 0.06 -10.28
N ALA A 340 17.22 0.62 -10.86
CA ALA A 340 17.68 0.19 -12.17
C ALA A 340 17.95 -1.32 -12.19
N GLY A 341 17.37 -2.03 -13.17
CA GLY A 341 17.50 -3.49 -13.30
C GLY A 341 16.72 -4.33 -12.27
N ASN A 342 16.01 -3.72 -11.32
CA ASN A 342 15.21 -4.45 -10.32
C ASN A 342 13.73 -4.09 -10.48
N CYS A 343 13.04 -4.90 -11.29
CA CYS A 343 11.69 -4.63 -11.74
C CYS A 343 10.80 -5.87 -11.63
N THR A 344 9.51 -5.66 -11.42
CA THR A 344 8.50 -6.71 -11.57
C THR A 344 7.53 -6.27 -12.65
N ALA A 345 7.23 -7.16 -13.60
CA ALA A 345 6.21 -6.95 -14.61
C ALA A 345 5.16 -8.06 -14.55
N VAL A 346 3.92 -7.72 -14.91
CA VAL A 346 2.79 -8.63 -14.89
C VAL A 346 1.97 -8.51 -16.16
N GLY A 347 1.21 -9.56 -16.46
CA GLY A 347 0.30 -9.60 -17.58
C GLY A 347 -0.31 -10.98 -17.75
N ASN A 348 -0.51 -11.39 -18.99
CA ASN A 348 -1.34 -12.54 -19.32
C ASN A 348 -0.65 -13.45 -20.33
N ARG A 349 -1.01 -14.73 -20.31
CA ARG A 349 -0.63 -15.69 -21.33
C ARG A 349 -1.83 -16.47 -21.83
N TYR A 350 -2.08 -16.42 -23.12
CA TYR A 350 -3.09 -17.25 -23.80
C TYR A 350 -2.48 -18.58 -24.27
N SER A 351 -3.04 -19.69 -23.80
CA SER A 351 -2.62 -21.03 -24.22
C SER A 351 -3.77 -22.04 -24.09
N GLY A 352 -3.99 -22.84 -25.14
CA GLY A 352 -4.99 -23.91 -25.13
C GLY A 352 -6.43 -23.43 -24.89
N GLY A 353 -6.79 -22.24 -25.37
CA GLY A 353 -8.12 -21.65 -25.16
C GLY A 353 -8.33 -21.01 -23.78
N ARG A 354 -7.27 -20.89 -22.97
CA ARG A 354 -7.31 -20.32 -21.63
C ARG A 354 -6.34 -19.16 -21.47
N THR A 355 -6.67 -18.23 -20.59
CA THR A 355 -5.79 -17.12 -20.19
C THR A 355 -5.24 -17.36 -18.79
N TYR A 356 -3.91 -17.29 -18.67
CA TYR A 356 -3.15 -17.47 -17.45
C TYR A 356 -2.54 -16.14 -17.00
N ALA A 357 -2.76 -15.76 -15.75
CA ALA A 357 -2.04 -14.64 -15.14
C ALA A 357 -0.56 -14.99 -14.95
N ILE A 358 0.32 -14.14 -15.49
CA ILE A 358 1.77 -14.33 -15.44
C ILE A 358 2.47 -13.14 -14.79
N ARG A 359 3.65 -13.44 -14.24
CA ARG A 359 4.58 -12.45 -13.69
C ARG A 359 6.00 -12.77 -14.15
N ILE A 360 6.84 -11.75 -14.18
CA ILE A 360 8.26 -11.88 -14.46
C ILE A 360 9.03 -10.83 -13.64
N THR A 361 10.19 -11.20 -13.13
CA THR A 361 11.05 -10.34 -12.31
C THR A 361 12.37 -10.11 -13.03
N SER A 362 12.87 -8.89 -12.99
CA SER A 362 14.23 -8.54 -13.35
C SER A 362 15.03 -8.33 -12.08
N VAL A 363 16.19 -8.97 -11.98
CA VAL A 363 17.17 -8.77 -10.93
C VAL A 363 18.48 -8.39 -11.59
N ASP A 364 19.03 -7.24 -11.22
CA ASP A 364 20.25 -6.66 -11.81
C ASP A 364 20.23 -6.63 -13.35
N GLY A 365 19.07 -6.32 -13.93
CA GLY A 365 18.85 -6.20 -15.37
C GLY A 365 18.64 -7.53 -16.10
N VAL A 366 18.71 -8.66 -15.40
CA VAL A 366 18.46 -9.98 -15.97
C VAL A 366 17.03 -10.40 -15.66
N TRP A 367 16.25 -10.66 -16.71
CA TRP A 367 14.89 -11.18 -16.57
C TRP A 367 14.89 -12.68 -16.29
N GLU A 368 14.19 -13.07 -15.24
CA GLU A 368 13.94 -14.46 -14.89
C GLU A 368 12.92 -15.11 -15.83
N GLN A 369 12.71 -16.42 -15.68
CA GLN A 369 11.64 -17.09 -16.41
C GLN A 369 10.26 -16.59 -15.97
N THR A 370 9.34 -16.55 -16.92
CA THR A 370 7.93 -16.23 -16.65
C THR A 370 7.34 -17.25 -15.69
N GLN A 371 6.68 -16.78 -14.64
CA GLN A 371 6.00 -17.61 -13.66
C GLN A 371 4.50 -17.38 -13.71
N GLN A 372 3.72 -18.46 -13.66
CA GLN A 372 2.27 -18.37 -13.51
C GLN A 372 1.90 -18.09 -12.06
N VAL A 373 0.89 -17.25 -11.82
CA VAL A 373 0.33 -17.04 -10.49
C VAL A 373 -0.38 -18.29 -9.99
N SER A 374 -0.11 -18.66 -8.74
CA SER A 374 -0.81 -19.77 -8.08
C SER A 374 -2.17 -19.30 -7.56
N PHE A 375 -3.21 -19.99 -7.98
CA PHE A 375 -4.59 -19.73 -7.55
C PHE A 375 -5.10 -20.81 -6.60
N PRO A 376 -6.06 -20.49 -5.71
CA PRO A 376 -6.76 -21.52 -4.95
C PRO A 376 -7.56 -22.44 -5.89
N ALA A 377 -7.89 -23.65 -5.42
CA ALA A 377 -8.39 -24.74 -6.27
C ALA A 377 -9.73 -24.41 -6.99
N ASP A 378 -10.58 -23.57 -6.40
CA ASP A 378 -11.82 -23.06 -6.99
C ASP A 378 -11.56 -22.25 -8.27
N ALA A 379 -10.47 -21.48 -8.32
CA ALA A 379 -10.10 -20.64 -9.45
C ALA A 379 -9.37 -21.40 -10.58
N GLN A 380 -8.83 -22.60 -10.33
CA GLN A 380 -8.06 -23.35 -11.35
C GLN A 380 -8.91 -23.93 -12.49
N ASN A 381 -10.24 -23.98 -12.32
CA ASN A 381 -11.17 -24.37 -13.40
C ASN A 381 -11.59 -23.19 -14.29
N SER A 382 -11.03 -22.00 -14.05
CA SER A 382 -11.31 -20.81 -14.85
C SER A 382 -10.72 -20.91 -16.26
N THR A 383 -11.46 -20.39 -17.24
CA THR A 383 -10.91 -20.12 -18.58
C THR A 383 -10.07 -18.85 -18.62
N THR A 384 -10.18 -17.99 -17.61
CA THR A 384 -9.65 -16.62 -17.67
C THR A 384 -9.12 -16.19 -16.32
N THR A 385 -7.80 -16.04 -16.23
CA THR A 385 -7.11 -15.37 -15.12
C THR A 385 -6.26 -14.26 -15.71
N THR A 386 -6.33 -13.07 -15.10
CA THR A 386 -5.67 -11.88 -15.60
C THR A 386 -4.96 -11.17 -14.46
N LEU A 387 -3.73 -10.71 -14.71
CA LEU A 387 -3.05 -9.73 -13.87
C LEU A 387 -2.90 -8.43 -14.67
N SER A 388 -3.39 -7.33 -14.13
CA SER A 388 -3.47 -6.06 -14.86
C SER A 388 -2.50 -5.00 -14.35
N MET A 389 -2.15 -5.04 -13.06
CA MET A 389 -1.27 -4.03 -12.45
C MET A 389 -0.38 -4.64 -11.39
N VAL A 390 0.77 -4.01 -11.18
CA VAL A 390 1.69 -4.30 -10.09
C VAL A 390 2.24 -3.01 -9.50
N SER A 391 2.43 -2.98 -8.19
CA SER A 391 3.17 -1.92 -7.50
C SER A 391 4.13 -2.56 -6.51
N CYS A 392 5.38 -2.10 -6.53
CA CYS A 392 6.42 -2.54 -5.62
C CYS A 392 6.80 -1.41 -4.67
N GLY A 393 6.73 -1.69 -3.38
CA GLY A 393 7.24 -0.78 -2.34
C GLY A 393 8.77 -0.86 -2.22
N SER A 394 9.31 -2.06 -2.39
CA SER A 394 10.74 -2.35 -2.40
C SER A 394 11.01 -3.58 -3.25
N ALA A 395 12.27 -3.85 -3.56
CA ALA A 395 12.66 -5.08 -4.24
C ALA A 395 12.13 -6.30 -3.46
N GLY A 396 11.41 -7.19 -4.16
CA GLY A 396 10.78 -8.37 -3.57
C GLY A 396 9.57 -8.10 -2.66
N SER A 397 9.10 -6.85 -2.52
CA SER A 397 7.87 -6.49 -1.81
C SER A 397 6.90 -5.79 -2.76
N CYS A 398 6.07 -6.59 -3.43
CA CYS A 398 5.18 -6.14 -4.49
C CYS A 398 3.78 -6.69 -4.33
N THR A 399 2.76 -5.92 -4.70
CA THR A 399 1.39 -6.45 -4.88
C THR A 399 1.01 -6.35 -6.33
N ALA A 400 0.52 -7.46 -6.88
CA ALA A 400 -0.11 -7.51 -8.19
C ALA A 400 -1.61 -7.79 -8.04
N THR A 401 -2.39 -7.21 -8.95
CA THR A 401 -3.84 -7.22 -8.88
C THR A 401 -4.46 -7.56 -10.22
N GLY A 402 -5.60 -8.23 -10.19
CA GLY A 402 -6.34 -8.56 -11.40
C GLY A 402 -7.67 -9.23 -11.08
N TYR A 403 -8.13 -10.09 -12.00
CA TYR A 403 -9.38 -10.82 -11.84
C TYR A 403 -9.29 -12.22 -12.44
N PHE A 404 -10.16 -13.11 -12.00
CA PHE A 404 -10.36 -14.43 -12.60
C PHE A 404 -11.84 -14.71 -12.80
N ARG A 405 -12.18 -15.60 -13.73
CA ARG A 405 -13.57 -16.03 -13.94
C ARG A 405 -13.90 -17.20 -13.02
N ASN A 406 -14.87 -17.05 -12.11
CA ASN A 406 -15.28 -18.10 -11.19
C ASN A 406 -16.15 -19.19 -11.89
N THR A 407 -16.56 -20.21 -11.15
CA THR A 407 -17.36 -21.33 -11.67
C THR A 407 -18.75 -20.93 -12.18
N ASP A 408 -19.29 -19.82 -11.67
CA ASP A 408 -20.58 -19.26 -12.10
C ASP A 408 -20.43 -18.36 -13.33
N GLY A 409 -19.20 -18.20 -13.83
CA GLY A 409 -18.88 -17.40 -15.00
C GLY A 409 -18.72 -15.90 -14.73
N ALA A 410 -18.77 -15.46 -13.46
CA ALA A 410 -18.54 -14.09 -13.04
C ALA A 410 -17.05 -13.79 -12.83
N ASN A 411 -16.65 -12.52 -12.99
CA ASN A 411 -15.25 -12.11 -12.78
C ASN A 411 -15.03 -11.70 -11.31
N GLU A 412 -14.18 -12.38 -10.57
CA GLU A 412 -13.80 -12.01 -9.20
C GLU A 412 -12.43 -11.33 -9.18
N ALA A 413 -12.34 -10.19 -8.51
CA ALA A 413 -11.07 -9.50 -8.29
C ALA A 413 -10.19 -10.26 -7.29
N PHE A 414 -8.87 -10.17 -7.46
CA PHE A 414 -7.91 -10.74 -6.53
C PHE A 414 -6.63 -9.90 -6.39
N THR A 415 -5.95 -10.11 -5.26
CA THR A 415 -4.60 -9.61 -5.00
C THR A 415 -3.64 -10.79 -4.82
N THR A 416 -2.40 -10.67 -5.27
CA THR A 416 -1.30 -11.55 -4.87
C THR A 416 -0.13 -10.66 -4.45
N THR A 417 0.56 -11.05 -3.39
CA THR A 417 1.61 -10.23 -2.78
C THR A 417 2.90 -11.03 -2.69
N SER A 418 4.01 -10.38 -3.01
CA SER A 418 5.36 -10.85 -2.82
C SER A 418 5.94 -10.28 -1.54
N VAL A 419 6.58 -11.12 -0.74
CA VAL A 419 7.35 -10.70 0.43
C VAL A 419 8.73 -11.37 0.35
N GLY A 420 9.79 -10.56 0.33
CA GLY A 420 11.15 -11.05 0.13
C GLY A 420 11.36 -11.79 -1.20
N GLY A 421 10.58 -11.43 -2.23
CA GLY A 421 10.60 -12.06 -3.56
C GLY A 421 9.72 -13.31 -3.68
N VAL A 422 9.18 -13.81 -2.57
CA VAL A 422 8.30 -14.98 -2.56
C VAL A 422 6.86 -14.54 -2.74
N TRP A 423 6.23 -14.98 -3.82
CA TRP A 423 4.83 -14.68 -4.13
C TRP A 423 3.88 -15.65 -3.42
N GLY A 424 2.94 -15.09 -2.66
CA GLY A 424 1.84 -15.81 -2.07
C GLY A 424 0.78 -16.23 -3.10
N THR A 425 -0.14 -17.09 -2.69
CA THR A 425 -1.29 -17.48 -3.52
C THR A 425 -2.22 -16.29 -3.76
N ALA A 426 -2.90 -16.27 -4.91
CA ALA A 426 -3.92 -15.28 -5.20
C ALA A 426 -5.06 -15.33 -4.16
N ARG A 427 -5.41 -14.17 -3.62
CA ARG A 427 -6.48 -13.99 -2.63
C ARG A 427 -7.63 -13.20 -3.25
N PRO A 428 -8.81 -13.82 -3.42
CA PRO A 428 -10.01 -13.12 -3.89
C PRO A 428 -10.42 -12.00 -2.93
N VAL A 429 -10.93 -10.90 -3.47
CA VAL A 429 -11.41 -9.77 -2.67
C VAL A 429 -12.73 -10.13 -1.98
N VAL A 430 -12.82 -9.80 -0.69
CA VAL A 430 -14.04 -9.90 0.10
C VAL A 430 -14.56 -8.48 0.36
N TYR A 431 -15.87 -8.28 0.19
CA TYR A 431 -16.50 -6.97 0.35
C TYR A 431 -17.31 -6.89 1.64
N ALA A 432 -17.16 -5.80 2.40
CA ALA A 432 -17.90 -5.53 3.62
C ALA A 432 -19.33 -5.04 3.29
N THR A 433 -20.22 -5.94 2.86
CA THR A 433 -21.66 -5.66 2.80
C THR A 433 -22.30 -6.14 4.10
N GLY A 434 -23.18 -5.32 4.72
CA GLY A 434 -23.78 -5.50 6.06
C GLY A 434 -24.55 -6.80 6.36
N SER A 435 -24.31 -7.88 5.63
CA SER A 435 -24.77 -9.24 5.87
C SER A 435 -23.79 -10.24 5.22
N GLY A 436 -22.63 -10.46 5.86
CA GLY A 436 -21.69 -11.52 5.49
C GLY A 436 -20.79 -11.22 4.27
N ALA A 437 -19.57 -11.76 4.33
CA ALA A 437 -18.56 -11.76 3.27
C ALA A 437 -19.10 -12.36 1.96
N SER A 438 -19.65 -11.53 1.08
CA SER A 438 -20.18 -11.97 -0.21
C SER A 438 -19.16 -11.70 -1.31
N ARG A 439 -18.66 -12.75 -1.96
CA ARG A 439 -17.90 -12.63 -3.21
C ARG A 439 -18.83 -12.09 -4.29
N ARG A 440 -18.39 -11.04 -5.00
CA ARG A 440 -19.18 -10.35 -6.02
C ARG A 440 -18.35 -10.17 -7.29
N PRO A 441 -18.99 -10.07 -8.47
CA PRO A 441 -18.28 -9.71 -9.66
C PRO A 441 -17.54 -8.38 -9.44
N GLY A 442 -16.28 -8.26 -9.82
CA GLY A 442 -15.51 -7.07 -9.56
C GLY A 442 -14.14 -7.05 -10.23
N TYR A 443 -13.55 -5.87 -10.25
CA TYR A 443 -12.27 -5.59 -10.86
C TYR A 443 -11.46 -4.68 -9.95
N ILE A 444 -10.19 -5.00 -9.73
CA ILE A 444 -9.21 -4.03 -9.23
C ILE A 444 -8.64 -3.28 -10.44
N LYS A 445 -8.62 -1.96 -10.32
CA LYS A 445 -8.21 -1.02 -11.38
C LYS A 445 -7.07 -0.10 -10.97
N ALA A 446 -6.65 -0.14 -9.71
CA ALA A 446 -5.49 0.58 -9.22
C ALA A 446 -4.85 -0.13 -8.03
N VAL A 447 -3.52 -0.06 -7.95
CA VAL A 447 -2.72 -0.51 -6.80
C VAL A 447 -1.59 0.49 -6.57
N SER A 448 -1.32 0.80 -5.30
CA SER A 448 -0.16 1.59 -4.90
C SER A 448 0.42 1.04 -3.61
N CYS A 449 1.69 0.65 -3.66
CA CYS A 449 2.47 0.18 -2.53
C CYS A 449 3.46 1.24 -2.07
N THR A 450 3.65 1.32 -0.75
CA THR A 450 4.63 2.19 -0.11
C THR A 450 5.86 1.37 0.29
N SER A 451 6.98 2.04 0.58
CA SER A 451 8.25 1.37 0.92
C SER A 451 8.19 0.42 2.11
N GLY A 452 7.19 0.57 3.00
CA GLY A 452 6.92 -0.35 4.11
C GLY A 452 6.17 -1.63 3.70
N GLY A 453 5.93 -1.88 2.42
CA GLY A 453 5.21 -3.06 1.92
C GLY A 453 3.68 -3.00 2.09
N LEU A 454 3.16 -1.93 2.71
CA LEU A 454 1.74 -1.66 2.79
C LEU A 454 1.24 -1.11 1.45
N CYS A 455 0.14 -1.69 0.98
CA CYS A 455 -0.44 -1.42 -0.32
C CYS A 455 -1.91 -1.10 -0.19
N THR A 456 -2.39 -0.24 -1.07
CA THR A 456 -3.79 0.10 -1.21
C THR A 456 -4.23 -0.20 -2.63
N VAL A 457 -5.40 -0.80 -2.77
CA VAL A 457 -6.02 -1.06 -4.06
C VAL A 457 -7.41 -0.46 -4.11
N GLY A 458 -7.89 -0.21 -5.33
CA GLY A 458 -9.24 0.23 -5.57
C GLY A 458 -9.75 -0.23 -6.92
N GLY A 459 -11.07 -0.24 -7.04
CA GLY A 459 -11.73 -0.62 -8.27
C GLY A 459 -13.24 -0.57 -8.10
N ARG A 460 -13.93 -1.53 -8.73
CA ARG A 460 -15.39 -1.65 -8.68
C ARG A 460 -15.86 -3.07 -8.44
N PHE A 461 -17.07 -3.21 -7.93
CA PHE A 461 -17.76 -4.49 -7.82
C PHE A 461 -19.26 -4.31 -8.04
N THR A 462 -19.93 -5.37 -8.51
CA THR A 462 -21.35 -5.34 -8.86
C THR A 462 -22.19 -5.86 -7.69
N LEU A 463 -23.11 -5.01 -7.21
CA LEU A 463 -24.10 -5.37 -6.21
C LEU A 463 -25.14 -6.36 -6.76
N SER A 464 -25.92 -6.96 -5.87
CA SER A 464 -27.03 -7.86 -6.26
C SER A 464 -28.14 -7.14 -6.99
N SER A 465 -28.22 -5.81 -6.87
CA SER A 465 -29.09 -4.96 -7.69
C SER A 465 -28.62 -4.84 -9.14
N GLY A 466 -27.39 -5.26 -9.46
CA GLY A 466 -26.75 -5.06 -10.76
C GLY A 466 -25.98 -3.74 -10.90
N ASN A 467 -26.02 -2.86 -9.88
CA ASN A 467 -25.28 -1.60 -9.90
C ASN A 467 -23.82 -1.83 -9.50
N ASP A 468 -22.91 -1.13 -10.18
CA ASP A 468 -21.50 -1.13 -9.77
C ASP A 468 -21.25 -0.13 -8.65
N GLU A 469 -20.46 -0.53 -7.66
CA GLU A 469 -20.01 0.30 -6.56
C GLU A 469 -18.48 0.33 -6.54
N ILE A 470 -17.93 1.47 -6.13
CA ILE A 470 -16.50 1.61 -5.92
C ILE A 470 -16.10 1.03 -4.56
N PHE A 471 -14.91 0.44 -4.51
CA PHE A 471 -14.32 0.00 -3.26
C PHE A 471 -12.85 0.41 -3.17
N VAL A 472 -12.39 0.52 -1.93
CA VAL A 472 -10.98 0.63 -1.58
C VAL A 472 -10.68 -0.38 -0.48
N MET A 473 -9.49 -0.96 -0.54
CA MET A 473 -8.97 -1.84 0.51
C MET A 473 -7.47 -1.61 0.66
N SER A 474 -6.99 -1.74 1.89
CA SER A 474 -5.58 -1.61 2.22
C SER A 474 -5.10 -2.89 2.88
N SER A 475 -3.84 -3.21 2.61
CA SER A 475 -3.13 -4.23 3.35
C SER A 475 -2.67 -3.65 4.68
N ASN A 476 -2.77 -4.46 5.72
CA ASN A 476 -2.29 -4.15 7.06
C ASN A 476 -1.13 -5.08 7.38
N GLU A 477 -0.28 -4.64 8.32
CA GLU A 477 0.71 -5.54 8.90
C GLU A 477 0.00 -6.76 9.50
N ALA A 478 0.51 -7.95 9.20
CA ALA A 478 -0.03 -9.16 9.78
C ALA A 478 0.18 -9.12 11.31
N PRO A 479 -0.83 -9.55 12.10
CA PRO A 479 -0.61 -9.78 13.52
C PRO A 479 0.58 -10.74 13.71
N PRO A 480 1.43 -10.55 14.74
CA PRO A 480 2.50 -11.50 15.03
C PRO A 480 1.93 -12.91 15.11
N ALA A 481 2.48 -13.84 14.34
CA ALA A 481 2.02 -15.23 14.35
C ALA A 481 2.19 -15.81 15.75
N THR A 482 1.07 -16.05 16.45
CA THR A 482 1.07 -16.87 17.67
C THR A 482 1.30 -18.33 17.27
N THR A 483 2.55 -18.77 17.27
CA THR A 483 2.91 -20.18 17.17
C THR A 483 2.42 -20.91 18.43
N THR A 484 1.32 -21.65 18.30
CA THR A 484 0.87 -22.58 19.33
C THR A 484 1.72 -23.85 19.26
N LEU A 485 2.78 -23.91 20.07
CA LEU A 485 3.50 -25.15 20.37
C LEU A 485 2.58 -26.10 21.18
N PRO A 486 2.65 -27.43 20.98
CA PRO A 486 1.90 -28.37 21.80
C PRO A 486 2.25 -28.22 23.27
N ALA A 487 1.22 -28.08 24.10
CA ALA A 487 1.33 -27.77 25.52
C ALA A 487 2.18 -28.80 26.28
N THR A 488 3.31 -28.34 26.82
CA THR A 488 3.85 -28.91 28.05
C THR A 488 3.63 -27.89 29.16
N THR A 489 2.92 -28.31 30.19
CA THR A 489 2.35 -27.53 31.28
C THR A 489 3.37 -26.72 32.08
N LEU A 490 3.17 -25.40 32.20
CA LEU A 490 3.34 -24.56 33.42
C LEU A 490 2.71 -23.15 33.18
N PRO A 491 2.32 -22.38 34.21
CA PRO A 491 1.11 -21.55 34.18
C PRO A 491 1.31 -20.09 33.73
N THR A 492 0.28 -19.60 33.03
CA THR A 492 -0.23 -18.23 32.87
C THR A 492 0.72 -17.04 33.13
N SER A 493 1.19 -16.44 32.04
CA SER A 493 1.57 -15.02 31.99
C SER A 493 0.78 -14.34 30.87
N SER A 494 -0.06 -13.37 31.25
CA SER A 494 -0.76 -12.45 30.36
C SER A 494 0.22 -11.42 29.80
N THR A 495 0.37 -11.35 28.48
CA THR A 495 1.21 -10.30 27.85
C THR A 495 0.42 -9.48 26.83
N VAL A 496 0.36 -8.21 27.20
CA VAL A 496 -0.21 -6.99 26.64
C VAL A 496 0.18 -6.72 25.17
N ALA A 497 -0.73 -6.05 24.45
CA ALA A 497 -0.60 -5.55 23.09
C ALA A 497 0.48 -4.44 22.93
N PRO A 498 1.12 -4.28 21.75
CA PRO A 498 2.09 -3.22 21.54
C PRO A 498 1.38 -1.86 21.36
N SER A 499 1.59 -0.94 22.30
CA SER A 499 1.19 0.46 22.19
C SER A 499 2.34 1.30 21.63
N THR A 500 2.03 2.13 20.63
CA THR A 500 2.89 3.20 20.12
C THR A 500 3.05 4.31 21.17
N THR A 501 3.83 4.06 22.22
CA THR A 501 4.14 5.05 23.25
C THR A 501 5.37 5.85 22.87
N LEU A 502 5.19 7.17 22.64
CA LEU A 502 6.28 8.14 22.65
C LEU A 502 7.11 7.99 23.95
N PRO A 503 8.42 8.22 23.92
CA PRO A 503 9.28 8.04 25.09
C PRO A 503 8.84 8.93 26.26
N PRO A 504 9.08 8.51 27.52
CA PRO A 504 8.76 9.31 28.69
C PRO A 504 9.48 10.67 28.67
N PRO A 505 8.83 11.76 29.14
CA PRO A 505 9.45 13.07 29.23
C PRO A 505 10.65 13.07 30.19
N ALA A 506 11.65 13.91 29.89
CA ALA A 506 12.83 14.05 30.75
C ALA A 506 12.45 14.53 32.17
N LEU A 507 13.17 14.04 33.18
CA LEU A 507 12.86 14.33 34.60
C LEU A 507 12.83 15.83 34.91
N ASP A 508 13.72 16.62 34.29
CA ASP A 508 13.79 18.07 34.47
C ASP A 508 12.56 18.80 33.90
N THR A 509 12.02 18.30 32.78
CA THR A 509 10.79 18.82 32.17
C THR A 509 9.60 18.60 33.09
N VAL A 510 9.48 17.41 33.68
CA VAL A 510 8.36 17.09 34.58
C VAL A 510 8.46 17.82 35.92
N ARG A 511 9.68 18.04 36.44
CA ARG A 511 9.91 18.83 37.66
C ARG A 511 9.63 20.32 37.49
N ALA A 512 9.73 20.85 36.28
CA ALA A 512 9.46 22.25 35.97
C ALA A 512 7.96 22.56 35.80
N LEU A 513 7.08 21.53 35.80
CA LEU A 513 5.64 21.72 35.63
C LEU A 513 4.99 22.34 36.88
N PRO A 514 4.02 23.25 36.71
CA PRO A 514 3.29 23.84 37.82
C PRO A 514 2.44 22.79 38.58
N PRO A 515 2.16 23.01 39.87
CA PRO A 515 1.20 22.18 40.61
C PRO A 515 -0.20 22.34 40.02
N ALA A 516 -0.95 21.25 39.98
CA ALA A 516 -2.28 21.20 39.39
C ALA A 516 -3.28 22.11 40.15
N PRO A 517 -4.05 22.97 39.46
CA PRO A 517 -5.02 23.85 40.10
C PRO A 517 -6.22 23.10 40.70
N THR A 518 -6.50 21.92 40.16
CA THR A 518 -7.43 20.93 40.71
C THR A 518 -6.68 19.62 40.92
N PRO A 519 -7.02 18.78 41.92
CA PRO A 519 -6.41 17.47 42.08
C PRO A 519 -6.59 16.61 40.81
N ILE A 520 -5.50 16.03 40.31
CA ILE A 520 -5.46 15.04 39.22
C ILE A 520 -6.11 13.72 39.67
N VAL A 521 -5.90 13.34 40.93
CA VAL A 521 -6.56 12.22 41.62
C VAL A 521 -7.25 12.73 42.88
N ALA A 522 -8.44 12.20 43.15
CA ALA A 522 -9.25 12.59 44.30
C ALA A 522 -8.70 12.06 45.63
N ASP A 523 -8.14 10.83 45.61
CA ASP A 523 -7.42 10.25 46.74
C ASP A 523 -5.92 10.32 46.49
N ASN A 524 -5.18 10.81 47.49
CA ASN A 524 -3.73 10.92 47.41
C ASN A 524 -3.01 9.75 48.09
N SER A 525 -3.72 8.77 48.64
CA SER A 525 -3.17 7.52 49.15
C SER A 525 -3.53 6.38 48.21
N ILE A 526 -2.56 5.82 47.48
CA ILE A 526 -2.83 4.82 46.44
C ILE A 526 -1.90 3.63 46.60
N ASP A 527 -2.43 2.41 46.50
CA ASP A 527 -1.64 1.20 46.60
C ASP A 527 -0.90 0.89 45.28
N THR A 528 0.27 0.27 45.36
CA THR A 528 1.01 -0.13 44.15
C THR A 528 0.24 -1.18 43.35
N GLY A 529 0.24 -1.05 42.02
CA GLY A 529 -0.49 -1.95 41.12
C GLY A 529 -1.98 -1.61 40.94
N GLU A 530 -2.53 -0.66 41.70
CA GLU A 530 -3.91 -0.18 41.52
C GLU A 530 -4.05 0.62 40.21
N ALA A 531 -5.19 0.43 39.53
CA ALA A 531 -5.52 1.19 38.33
C ALA A 531 -6.09 2.57 38.71
N ILE A 532 -5.44 3.62 38.25
CA ILE A 532 -5.87 5.00 38.45
C ILE A 532 -6.53 5.47 37.16
N THR A 533 -7.75 6.00 37.26
CA THR A 533 -8.40 6.76 36.19
C THR A 533 -8.42 8.24 36.56
N VAL A 534 -7.87 9.08 35.70
CA VAL A 534 -7.82 10.54 35.88
C VAL A 534 -8.60 11.22 34.76
N SER A 535 -9.31 12.30 35.09
CA SER A 535 -9.94 13.17 34.10
C SER A 535 -9.47 14.60 34.35
N PHE A 536 -8.79 15.20 33.38
CA PHE A 536 -8.11 16.48 33.57
C PHE A 536 -8.25 17.39 32.34
N GLY A 537 -8.53 18.66 32.58
CA GLY A 537 -8.69 19.69 31.53
C GLY A 537 -7.50 20.64 31.45
N GLY A 538 -7.44 21.42 30.37
CA GLY A 538 -6.41 22.44 30.16
C GLY A 538 -5.43 22.15 29.01
N PHE A 539 -5.73 21.16 28.18
CA PHE A 539 -4.95 20.80 26.99
C PHE A 539 -5.58 21.37 25.72
N THR A 540 -4.81 21.41 24.63
CA THR A 540 -5.39 21.80 23.33
C THR A 540 -6.33 20.69 22.82
N PRO A 541 -7.43 21.02 22.11
CA PRO A 541 -8.34 20.01 21.58
C PRO A 541 -7.63 18.97 20.71
N PHE A 542 -7.91 17.68 20.94
CA PHE A 542 -7.30 16.54 20.23
C PHE A 542 -5.80 16.34 20.46
N GLU A 543 -5.23 16.96 21.49
CA GLU A 543 -3.82 16.82 21.83
C GLU A 543 -3.51 15.50 22.53
N TYR A 544 -2.34 14.93 22.24
CA TYR A 544 -1.83 13.74 22.92
C TYR A 544 -1.28 14.08 24.30
N VAL A 545 -1.78 13.40 25.33
CA VAL A 545 -1.43 13.62 26.74
C VAL A 545 -1.00 12.30 27.38
N GLN A 546 0.07 12.36 28.18
CA GLN A 546 0.61 11.26 28.95
C GLN A 546 0.32 11.46 30.44
N LEU A 547 -0.04 10.37 31.12
CA LEU A 547 -0.05 10.26 32.56
C LEU A 547 1.26 9.60 33.00
N VAL A 548 2.03 10.28 33.84
CA VAL A 548 3.42 9.92 34.17
C VAL A 548 3.60 9.88 35.68
N VAL A 549 4.34 8.89 36.18
CA VAL A 549 4.91 8.93 37.53
C VAL A 549 6.22 9.69 37.45
N ALA A 550 6.23 10.94 37.91
CA ALA A 550 7.36 11.85 37.77
C ALA A 550 8.58 11.46 38.65
N SER A 551 8.36 10.77 39.77
CA SER A 551 9.44 10.28 40.64
C SER A 551 10.37 9.29 39.94
N THR A 552 9.81 8.51 39.02
CA THR A 552 10.51 7.54 38.17
C THR A 552 9.89 7.69 36.78
N PRO A 553 10.39 8.59 35.90
CA PRO A 553 9.70 9.07 34.70
C PRO A 553 9.26 7.90 33.81
N GLN A 554 8.05 7.43 34.07
CA GLN A 554 7.42 6.26 33.49
C GLN A 554 6.00 6.66 33.14
N VAL A 555 5.66 6.49 31.86
CA VAL A 555 4.31 6.72 31.35
C VAL A 555 3.46 5.54 31.80
N ILE A 556 2.43 5.82 32.60
CA ILE A 556 1.50 4.81 33.12
C ILE A 556 0.18 4.77 32.34
N GLY A 557 -0.12 5.83 31.57
CA GLY A 557 -1.26 5.88 30.66
C GLY A 557 -1.08 6.98 29.63
N SER A 558 -1.78 6.90 28.50
CA SER A 558 -1.77 7.95 27.48
C SER A 558 -3.04 7.97 26.67
N GLY A 559 -3.38 9.10 26.07
CA GLY A 559 -4.62 9.29 25.33
C GLY A 559 -4.72 10.68 24.74
N TYR A 560 -5.85 10.98 24.11
CA TYR A 560 -6.09 12.26 23.44
C TYR A 560 -7.13 13.08 24.19
N ALA A 561 -6.89 14.39 24.31
CA ALA A 561 -7.90 15.32 24.79
C ALA A 561 -9.07 15.39 23.81
N ASN A 562 -10.30 15.55 24.30
CA ASN A 562 -11.48 15.73 23.47
C ASN A 562 -11.54 17.15 22.85
N ALA A 563 -12.64 17.46 22.15
CA ALA A 563 -12.86 18.77 21.53
C ALA A 563 -12.87 19.95 22.53
N GLN A 564 -13.04 19.66 23.83
CA GLN A 564 -13.07 20.63 24.93
C GLN A 564 -11.72 20.72 25.67
N GLY A 565 -10.68 20.02 25.22
CA GLY A 565 -9.36 20.04 25.86
C GLY A 565 -9.30 19.24 27.17
N VAL A 566 -10.22 18.29 27.36
CA VAL A 566 -10.29 17.38 28.52
C VAL A 566 -9.83 15.99 28.12
N VAL A 567 -8.92 15.41 28.89
CA VAL A 567 -8.42 14.04 28.69
C VAL A 567 -8.91 13.14 29.83
N THR A 568 -9.25 11.89 29.50
CA THR A 568 -9.48 10.83 30.49
C THR A 568 -8.46 9.73 30.24
N LEU A 569 -7.58 9.48 31.22
CA LEU A 569 -6.48 8.52 31.12
C LEU A 569 -6.62 7.48 32.22
N THR A 570 -6.32 6.23 31.89
CA THR A 570 -6.28 5.13 32.86
C THR A 570 -4.90 4.49 32.81
N GLY A 571 -4.31 4.25 33.99
CA GLY A 571 -2.97 3.68 34.10
C GLY A 571 -2.75 3.03 35.47
N ASN A 572 -1.97 1.94 35.49
CA ASN A 572 -1.65 1.26 36.74
C ASN A 572 -0.37 1.85 37.34
N LEU A 573 -0.37 2.10 38.66
CA LEU A 573 0.85 2.46 39.37
C LEU A 573 1.87 1.31 39.30
N PRO A 574 3.13 1.56 38.91
CA PRO A 574 4.17 0.55 38.87
C PRO A 574 4.31 -0.20 40.20
N THR A 575 4.32 -1.53 40.14
CA THR A 575 4.39 -2.40 41.33
C THR A 575 5.74 -2.34 42.05
N ASN A 576 6.76 -1.79 41.40
CA ASN A 576 8.11 -1.61 41.92
C ASN A 576 8.36 -0.22 42.53
N LEU A 577 7.33 0.63 42.68
CA LEU A 577 7.44 1.90 43.39
C LEU A 577 7.68 1.66 44.89
N THR A 578 8.68 2.34 45.44
CA THR A 578 8.96 2.31 46.88
C THR A 578 7.82 2.96 47.66
N SER A 579 7.49 2.47 48.85
CA SER A 579 6.52 3.14 49.71
C SER A 579 7.02 4.53 50.11
N GLY A 580 6.17 5.55 49.99
CA GLY A 580 6.54 6.94 50.30
C GLY A 580 5.86 7.96 49.39
N THR A 581 6.33 9.21 49.44
CA THR A 581 5.78 10.30 48.63
C THR A 581 6.31 10.24 47.20
N HIS A 582 5.39 10.26 46.22
CA HIS A 582 5.68 10.32 44.80
C HIS A 582 4.94 11.48 44.13
N THR A 583 5.32 11.81 42.90
CA THR A 583 4.64 12.84 42.11
C THR A 583 4.02 12.23 40.86
N LEU A 584 2.73 12.50 40.63
CA LEU A 584 2.04 12.23 39.38
C LEU A 584 2.06 13.48 38.50
N ALA A 585 2.14 13.29 37.19
CA ALA A 585 2.07 14.36 36.21
C ALA A 585 1.16 14.00 35.04
N VAL A 586 0.38 14.96 34.56
CA VAL A 586 -0.28 14.91 33.25
C VAL A 586 0.44 15.88 32.32
N TYR A 587 0.97 15.40 31.21
CA TYR A 587 1.87 16.17 30.35
C TYR A 587 1.59 15.92 28.87
N ALA A 588 1.49 17.00 28.10
CA ALA A 588 1.33 16.96 26.65
C ALA A 588 2.67 17.31 25.96
N PRO A 589 3.35 16.35 25.31
CA PRO A 589 4.66 16.60 24.69
C PRO A 589 4.62 17.59 23.53
N GLY A 590 3.47 17.73 22.86
CA GLY A 590 3.32 18.60 21.69
C GLY A 590 3.34 20.09 22.05
N SER A 591 2.55 20.50 23.05
CA SER A 591 2.51 21.89 23.53
C SER A 591 3.47 22.20 24.69
N GLY A 592 3.98 21.18 25.38
CA GLY A 592 4.76 21.36 26.61
C GLY A 592 3.91 21.72 27.84
N ILE A 593 2.58 21.69 27.72
CA ILE A 593 1.66 21.96 28.84
C ILE A 593 1.55 20.73 29.74
N GLY A 594 1.60 20.94 31.06
CA GLY A 594 1.36 19.86 32.02
C GLY A 594 1.24 20.35 33.46
N PHE A 595 0.81 19.44 34.32
CA PHE A 595 0.53 19.72 35.73
C PHE A 595 0.98 18.55 36.61
N THR A 596 1.36 18.85 37.86
CA THR A 596 1.82 17.84 38.83
C THR A 596 0.97 17.79 40.09
N GLN A 597 0.90 16.61 40.73
CA GLN A 597 0.28 16.40 42.04
C GLN A 597 1.12 15.41 42.85
N SER A 598 1.33 15.67 44.14
CA SER A 598 1.94 14.70 45.07
C SER A 598 0.95 13.64 45.55
N ILE A 599 1.38 12.39 45.56
CA ILE A 599 0.67 11.22 46.09
C ILE A 599 1.54 10.50 47.13
N THR A 600 0.91 9.72 47.99
CA THR A 600 1.54 8.82 48.97
C THR A 600 1.22 7.40 48.54
N VAL A 601 2.26 6.58 48.41
CA VAL A 601 2.13 5.19 47.98
C VAL A 601 2.40 4.26 49.17
N THR A 602 1.42 3.40 49.47
CA THR A 602 1.50 2.33 50.46
C THR A 602 1.83 1.00 49.79
N ALA A 603 2.73 0.21 50.39
CA ALA A 603 3.05 -1.12 49.88
C ALA A 603 2.05 -2.15 50.42
N LEU A 604 1.57 -3.05 49.56
CA LEU A 604 0.67 -4.13 49.92
C LEU A 604 1.29 -5.03 51.01
N THR A 605 0.74 -5.02 52.21
CA THR A 605 0.98 -6.08 53.19
C THR A 605 0.03 -7.24 52.89
N LEU A 606 0.55 -8.37 52.38
CA LEU A 606 -0.25 -9.58 52.20
C LEU A 606 -0.88 -10.02 53.54
N PRO A 607 -2.17 -10.41 53.59
CA PRO A 607 -2.73 -11.13 54.73
C PRO A 607 -2.03 -12.49 54.85
N ALA A 608 -1.35 -12.73 55.97
CA ALA A 608 -0.72 -14.00 56.25
C ALA A 608 -1.78 -15.10 56.49
N THR A 609 -2.06 -15.92 55.48
CA THR A 609 -2.62 -17.27 55.69
C THR A 609 -1.62 -18.30 55.18
N GLY A 610 -0.79 -18.79 56.10
CA GLY A 610 0.17 -19.84 55.83
C GLY A 610 1.03 -20.10 57.06
N SER A 611 0.50 -20.85 58.03
CA SER A 611 1.30 -21.35 59.15
C SER A 611 2.26 -22.42 58.64
N SER A 612 3.53 -22.08 58.45
CA SER A 612 4.63 -23.04 58.61
C SER A 612 5.21 -22.83 60.00
N ARG A 613 4.82 -23.73 60.91
CA ARG A 613 5.37 -23.85 62.24
C ARG A 613 6.75 -24.51 62.09
N GLY A 614 7.82 -23.72 62.21
CA GLY A 614 9.21 -24.16 62.24
C GLY A 614 10.03 -23.25 63.16
N ASP A 615 10.16 -23.70 64.40
CA ASP A 615 11.21 -23.40 65.38
C ASP A 615 11.39 -21.96 65.91
N GLY A 616 10.72 -21.73 67.05
CA GLY A 616 10.99 -20.58 67.93
C GLY A 616 10.04 -20.52 69.13
N GLY A 617 9.92 -21.61 69.90
CA GLY A 617 8.99 -21.64 71.03
C GLY A 617 9.08 -22.90 71.90
N ALA A 618 10.28 -23.36 72.21
CA ALA A 618 10.48 -24.04 73.49
C ALA A 618 10.14 -23.02 74.59
N GLN A 619 9.46 -23.44 75.65
CA GLN A 619 9.07 -22.69 76.87
C GLN A 619 7.61 -22.23 76.97
N VAL A 620 6.60 -23.04 76.61
CA VAL A 620 5.34 -23.19 77.38
C VAL A 620 4.70 -24.51 76.92
N ALA A 621 4.24 -25.33 77.86
CA ALA A 621 3.54 -26.63 77.70
C ALA A 621 4.36 -27.92 77.81
N LEU A 622 5.62 -27.84 78.29
CA LEU A 622 6.20 -28.89 79.16
C LEU A 622 5.70 -28.66 80.61
N TRP A 623 4.38 -28.57 80.81
CA TRP A 623 3.75 -28.45 82.15
C TRP A 623 2.29 -28.95 82.22
N VAL A 624 1.64 -29.37 81.12
CA VAL A 624 0.19 -29.69 81.14
C VAL A 624 -0.16 -31.13 80.71
N LEU A 625 0.83 -31.96 80.34
CA LEU A 625 0.60 -33.41 80.11
C LEU A 625 1.33 -34.33 81.10
N LEU A 626 1.83 -33.78 82.22
CA LEU A 626 2.19 -34.52 83.44
C LEU A 626 1.14 -34.38 84.56
N VAL A 627 -0.02 -33.78 84.28
CA VAL A 627 -1.15 -33.68 85.23
C VAL A 627 -2.41 -34.44 84.73
N GLY A 628 -2.40 -34.96 83.50
CA GLY A 628 -3.48 -35.79 82.93
C GLY A 628 -3.41 -37.30 83.23
N ILE A 629 -2.27 -37.81 83.73
CA ILE A 629 -2.10 -39.23 84.16
C ILE A 629 -1.91 -39.30 85.69
N GLY A 630 -2.48 -38.33 86.42
CA GLY A 630 -2.50 -38.27 87.89
C GLY A 630 -3.88 -38.45 88.52
N ALA A 631 -4.97 -38.57 87.74
CA ALA A 631 -6.34 -38.48 88.26
C ALA A 631 -7.24 -39.71 88.03
N ILE A 632 -6.73 -40.88 87.61
CA ILE A 632 -7.48 -42.16 87.68
C ILE A 632 -6.56 -43.34 88.05
N VAL A 633 -5.86 -43.27 89.19
CA VAL A 633 -5.45 -44.46 89.98
C VAL A 633 -5.67 -44.28 91.49
N VAL A 634 -6.14 -43.12 91.98
CA VAL A 634 -6.46 -42.93 93.42
C VAL A 634 -7.95 -42.66 93.66
N ALA A 635 -8.80 -43.33 92.89
CA ALA A 635 -10.20 -43.59 93.25
C ALA A 635 -10.45 -45.11 93.31
N ARG A 636 -9.52 -45.86 93.92
CA ARG A 636 -9.77 -47.19 94.48
C ARG A 636 -8.74 -47.48 95.57
N ARG A 637 -8.94 -46.84 96.73
CA ARG A 637 -8.71 -47.41 98.07
C ARG A 637 -9.07 -46.38 99.16
N ARG A 638 -10.37 -46.22 99.38
CA ARG A 638 -10.94 -46.00 100.72
C ARG A 638 -12.27 -46.75 100.81
N ASN A 639 -12.17 -47.93 101.42
CA ASN A 639 -13.12 -48.62 102.29
C ASN A 639 -14.39 -49.29 101.72
N ALA A 640 -14.56 -50.54 102.19
CA ALA A 640 -15.69 -51.47 102.13
C ALA A 640 -15.87 -52.26 100.82
#